data_AF-A0A817TRG8-F1
#
_entry.id   AF-A0A817TRG8-F1
#
_cell.length_a   1.000
_cell.length_b   1.000
_cell.length_c   1.000
_cell.angle_alpha   90.00
_cell.angle_beta   90.00
_cell.angle_gamma   90.00
#
_symmetry.space_group_name_H-M   'P 1'
#
loop_
_entity.id
_entity.type
_entity.pdbx_description
1 polymer ?
#
loop_
_entity_poly.entity_id
_entity_poly.type
_entity_poly.pdbx_seq_one_letter_code
_entity_poly.pdbx_strand_id
1 'polypeptide(L)'
;MWFRTESGRQIKGNTITNLRKLAKPPEAIMIVLDMALILMKRRIDPIRIDYNLDEPFYVPSKTEILRLLNFSGLLSTLLTIHKIQSYHAINKEVIPIKDKVQKAENSLRKASRKLARAERELERTEIGLAKCQHDFDAAMQTKQTYQSDYDALLKRRDDANTLISGLTGEKIRWNEQNKVFEQSIEKLIGNTIIVTAFLSYCGPFNQDFRQRMINEWQKQIQQRTIPFSDNFDIIEQLNDEATIGEWNLQGLPNDDLSIQNGIIATSNYRYPLLIDPQLQGKSWIKNMERDNDILITTFNSKMFRQQLEDSISLGRPLLIEDVDEELDPILDHILEKHYVKIGLTLRVKVGDREVDVNHTFRLYITTKLANPTYSPEICARVSVIDFTVTQRGLEDQLLSLVIANERAELERERVTLARETTKNKRMLKELEENLLIKLTSIEGSVLDDPSLVEVLNANKRIATEVKEKVSIAEDTKMKIIAAREEYRPVAVRGSIIYFLMSEIALQKNERAFKDWFDKESSDFSSLPETYENLNVFHRFLFARCISPDRTISEARHYIQDSLGIKYSEIPVLSLELIWEESDCKTSLLGLLSSGADPTSNIQALAKKKNIDLFIVSMGQGQEILARRYLQQTITLGGWLLLQNAHLGLDYLEEFYETLIATDTFDPSFRVWLTTETHSEFPIQILQSSIKFTNEPPQGVRAGLKRTYGLINQDKLEYIETIYWRPLLYATSFLHSIVQERRKFGPLGWNIPYEFNQTDWEASVQYIQNHLDDMNPKLNISWKALRYMISEIQYGGRITDDRDRRLMITYAKKWFNDLLFSSDFKFYDGYSIPKVKRLDEYIDYIDKFSLIDPPQIFGLHANADITYSTNRAKSMLEKIVYIQPKEASSNISGGETRDKIVHNLANDMLIKLPKNFIQHEVREKLQNMGILNPMVIFLRQEIHRIDRIIRIVRNSLNDLQLAIDGIIILNDSLRQILDSIYDGRVPIDWTRYSWESSTLGFWFSELLDRYTQYNNWLNYGTY
;
A
#
# COMPACT_ATOMS: atom_id res chain seq x y z
N MET A 1 -159.67 7.65 -56.39
CA MET A 1 -159.80 8.27 -57.73
C MET A 1 -160.70 9.51 -57.79
N TRP A 2 -161.29 10.03 -56.69
CA TRP A 2 -162.24 11.18 -56.72
C TRP A 2 -161.65 12.55 -56.26
N PHE A 3 -160.34 12.65 -55.99
CA PHE A 3 -159.64 13.90 -55.66
C PHE A 3 -158.47 14.21 -56.63
N ARG A 4 -158.69 13.99 -57.93
CA ARG A 4 -157.86 14.57 -59.01
C ARG A 4 -158.83 15.19 -60.02
N THR A 5 -158.65 16.47 -60.36
CA THR A 5 -159.00 16.91 -61.71
C THR A 5 -157.87 16.49 -62.64
N GLU A 6 -158.17 16.36 -63.93
CA GLU A 6 -157.27 15.91 -65.03
C GLU A 6 -156.02 16.79 -65.25
N SER A 7 -155.63 17.64 -64.29
CA SER A 7 -154.48 18.56 -64.37
C SER A 7 -153.61 18.63 -63.12
N GLY A 8 -153.78 17.77 -62.09
CA GLY A 8 -152.93 17.82 -60.89
C GLY A 8 -153.03 19.13 -60.08
N ARG A 9 -154.13 19.89 -60.27
CA ARG A 9 -154.29 21.28 -59.79
C ARG A 9 -154.98 21.38 -58.43
N GLN A 10 -154.36 22.15 -57.53
CA GLN A 10 -154.81 22.45 -56.16
C GLN A 10 -156.15 23.21 -56.13
N ILE A 11 -157.06 22.73 -55.29
CA ILE A 11 -158.31 23.39 -54.91
C ILE A 11 -157.97 24.75 -54.27
N LYS A 12 -158.35 25.86 -54.94
CA LYS A 12 -158.17 27.25 -54.46
C LYS A 12 -159.27 27.64 -53.46
N GLY A 13 -158.94 28.54 -52.52
CA GLY A 13 -159.75 28.86 -51.33
C GLY A 13 -161.19 29.31 -51.54
N ASN A 14 -161.59 29.71 -52.76
CA ASN A 14 -162.94 30.24 -53.03
C ASN A 14 -164.06 29.19 -53.01
N THR A 15 -163.77 27.90 -53.20
CA THR A 15 -164.83 26.86 -53.18
C THR A 15 -165.30 26.53 -51.76
N ILE A 16 -164.42 26.68 -50.76
CA ILE A 16 -164.76 26.47 -49.33
C ILE A 16 -165.65 27.61 -48.82
N THR A 17 -165.49 28.82 -49.35
CA THR A 17 -166.34 29.96 -49.01
C THR A 17 -167.81 29.75 -49.42
N ASN A 18 -168.04 29.03 -50.53
CA ASN A 18 -169.40 28.68 -50.98
C ASN A 18 -170.04 27.60 -50.10
N LEU A 19 -169.26 26.66 -49.57
CA LEU A 19 -169.74 25.67 -48.59
C LEU A 19 -170.11 26.33 -47.23
N ARG A 20 -169.44 27.42 -46.83
CA ARG A 20 -169.82 28.19 -45.64
C ARG A 20 -171.17 28.91 -45.75
N LYS A 21 -171.70 29.14 -46.97
CA LYS A 21 -172.97 29.86 -47.20
C LYS A 21 -174.21 28.95 -47.21
N LEU A 22 -174.04 27.63 -47.22
CA LEU A 22 -175.16 26.70 -47.15
C LEU A 22 -175.51 26.45 -45.68
N ALA A 23 -176.69 26.92 -45.27
CA ALA A 23 -177.22 26.70 -43.91
C ALA A 23 -177.42 25.20 -43.56
N LYS A 24 -177.44 24.30 -44.56
CA LYS A 24 -177.42 22.83 -44.42
C LYS A 24 -176.60 22.16 -45.56
N PRO A 25 -175.38 21.63 -45.31
CA PRO A 25 -174.61 20.90 -46.32
C PRO A 25 -175.12 19.45 -46.55
N PRO A 26 -174.89 18.85 -47.74
CA PRO A 26 -175.34 17.48 -48.08
C PRO A 26 -174.58 16.38 -47.31
N GLU A 27 -175.26 15.29 -46.95
CA GLU A 27 -174.72 14.23 -46.07
C GLU A 27 -173.49 13.49 -46.63
N ALA A 28 -173.36 13.32 -47.95
CA ALA A 28 -172.19 12.63 -48.54
C ALA A 28 -170.86 13.37 -48.30
N ILE A 29 -170.90 14.71 -48.22
CA ILE A 29 -169.71 15.52 -47.92
C ILE A 29 -169.36 15.40 -46.43
N MET A 30 -170.37 15.27 -45.57
CA MET A 30 -170.16 15.15 -44.13
C MET A 30 -169.41 13.86 -43.75
N ILE A 31 -169.68 12.75 -44.43
CA ILE A 31 -169.02 11.46 -44.15
C ILE A 31 -167.51 11.48 -44.45
N VAL A 32 -167.08 12.15 -45.53
CA VAL A 32 -165.66 12.28 -45.86
C VAL A 32 -164.93 13.13 -44.81
N LEU A 33 -165.61 14.13 -44.24
CA LEU A 33 -165.06 14.97 -43.18
C LEU A 33 -164.97 14.22 -41.83
N ASP A 34 -165.86 13.27 -41.56
CA ASP A 34 -165.74 12.36 -40.42
C ASP A 34 -164.51 11.43 -40.53
N MET A 35 -164.17 10.95 -41.73
CA MET A 35 -162.96 10.13 -41.94
C MET A 35 -161.66 10.92 -41.68
N ALA A 36 -161.66 12.21 -42.01
CA ALA A 36 -160.56 13.12 -41.68
C ALA A 36 -160.45 13.36 -40.16
N LEU A 37 -161.57 13.43 -39.44
CA LEU A 37 -161.59 13.55 -37.97
C LEU A 37 -160.97 12.32 -37.27
N ILE A 38 -161.22 11.10 -37.77
CA ILE A 38 -160.66 9.85 -37.20
C ILE A 38 -159.13 9.81 -37.35
N LEU A 39 -158.61 10.13 -38.53
CA LEU A 39 -157.16 10.17 -38.79
C LEU A 39 -156.47 11.29 -38.00
N MET A 40 -157.19 12.35 -37.62
CA MET A 40 -156.70 13.45 -36.77
C MET A 40 -156.86 13.20 -35.26
N LYS A 41 -157.40 12.05 -34.83
CA LYS A 41 -157.66 11.69 -33.41
C LYS A 41 -158.47 12.76 -32.65
N ARG A 42 -159.41 13.44 -33.29
CA ARG A 42 -160.34 14.36 -32.62
C ARG A 42 -161.64 13.64 -32.24
N ARG A 43 -162.34 14.14 -31.20
CA ARG A 43 -163.62 13.58 -30.75
C ARG A 43 -164.71 13.78 -31.80
N ILE A 44 -165.55 12.76 -31.99
CA ILE A 44 -166.72 12.72 -32.89
C ILE A 44 -167.94 12.36 -32.02
N ASP A 45 -169.13 12.85 -32.38
CA ASP A 45 -170.38 12.50 -31.70
C ASP A 45 -170.71 10.99 -31.85
N PRO A 46 -171.37 10.37 -30.86
CA PRO A 46 -171.72 8.95 -30.90
C PRO A 46 -172.70 8.64 -32.04
N ILE A 47 -172.36 7.59 -32.79
CA ILE A 47 -173.01 7.17 -34.03
C ILE A 47 -174.45 6.69 -33.77
N ARG A 48 -175.42 7.29 -34.47
CA ARG A 48 -176.84 6.86 -34.50
C ARG A 48 -177.22 6.54 -35.95
N ILE A 49 -177.99 5.48 -36.16
CA ILE A 49 -178.43 5.03 -37.49
C ILE A 49 -179.94 5.27 -37.58
N ASP A 50 -180.39 5.88 -38.68
CA ASP A 50 -181.81 6.06 -39.00
C ASP A 50 -182.27 4.87 -39.87
N TYR A 51 -183.18 4.07 -39.31
CA TYR A 51 -183.74 2.85 -39.90
C TYR A 51 -185.19 3.06 -40.41
N ASN A 52 -185.65 4.33 -40.49
CA ASN A 52 -186.96 4.69 -41.07
C ASN A 52 -186.95 4.83 -42.61
N LEU A 53 -185.81 4.61 -43.26
CA LEU A 53 -185.75 4.40 -44.70
C LEU A 53 -185.49 2.92 -44.95
N ASP A 54 -186.00 2.41 -46.06
CA ASP A 54 -185.85 1.02 -46.49
C ASP A 54 -184.38 0.57 -46.65
N GLU A 55 -183.38 1.44 -46.43
CA GLU A 55 -181.99 1.05 -46.12
C GLU A 55 -181.42 1.83 -44.92
N PRO A 56 -180.70 1.17 -43.98
CA PRO A 56 -180.12 1.83 -42.81
C PRO A 56 -179.05 2.86 -43.18
N PHE A 57 -179.16 4.11 -42.70
CA PHE A 57 -178.14 5.14 -42.95
C PHE A 57 -177.62 5.82 -41.67
N TYR A 58 -176.30 6.05 -41.64
CA TYR A 58 -175.60 6.65 -40.51
C TYR A 58 -175.80 8.17 -40.48
N VAL A 59 -176.24 8.70 -39.34
CA VAL A 59 -176.44 10.15 -39.14
C VAL A 59 -175.10 10.82 -38.81
N PRO A 60 -174.62 11.76 -39.64
CA PRO A 60 -173.30 12.38 -39.45
C PRO A 60 -173.28 13.49 -38.38
N SER A 61 -172.13 13.71 -37.74
CA SER A 61 -171.96 14.64 -36.60
C SER A 61 -171.95 16.12 -37.03
N LYS A 62 -173.11 16.77 -37.00
CA LYS A 62 -173.28 18.15 -37.48
C LYS A 62 -172.44 19.19 -36.72
N THR A 63 -172.34 19.07 -35.41
CA THR A 63 -171.74 20.08 -34.52
C THR A 63 -170.24 20.22 -34.75
N GLU A 64 -169.55 19.10 -34.87
CA GLU A 64 -168.09 19.05 -34.92
C GLU A 64 -167.55 19.29 -36.34
N ILE A 65 -168.33 18.94 -37.37
CA ILE A 65 -168.04 19.29 -38.77
C ILE A 65 -168.16 20.80 -39.02
N LEU A 66 -169.12 21.48 -38.37
CA LEU A 66 -169.22 22.95 -38.42
C LEU A 66 -167.98 23.64 -37.83
N ARG A 67 -167.37 23.07 -36.78
CA ARG A 67 -166.07 23.55 -36.27
C ARG A 67 -164.93 23.29 -37.26
N LEU A 68 -164.95 22.16 -37.96
CA LEU A 68 -163.94 21.81 -38.96
C LEU A 68 -163.99 22.72 -40.20
N LEU A 69 -165.18 23.16 -40.62
CA LEU A 69 -165.38 24.13 -41.71
C LEU A 69 -164.81 25.53 -41.40
N ASN A 70 -164.65 25.84 -40.11
CA ASN A 70 -164.04 27.08 -39.65
C ASN A 70 -162.53 26.94 -39.38
N PHE A 71 -161.95 25.74 -39.51
CA PHE A 71 -160.52 25.53 -39.32
C PHE A 71 -159.71 25.97 -40.55
N SER A 72 -158.80 26.91 -40.36
CA SER A 72 -157.98 27.49 -41.44
C SER A 72 -157.04 26.50 -42.12
N GLY A 73 -156.72 25.36 -41.47
CA GLY A 73 -155.73 24.38 -41.94
C GLY A 73 -156.26 23.17 -42.72
N LEU A 74 -157.56 23.12 -43.07
CA LEU A 74 -158.21 21.95 -43.68
C LEU A 74 -157.50 21.42 -44.94
N LEU A 75 -156.92 22.33 -45.75
CA LEU A 75 -156.25 21.99 -47.00
C LEU A 75 -154.93 21.20 -46.78
N SER A 76 -154.22 21.44 -45.67
CA SER A 76 -152.91 20.84 -45.36
C SER A 76 -153.03 19.36 -45.00
N THR A 77 -154.05 19.00 -44.23
CA THR A 77 -154.28 17.64 -43.74
C THR A 77 -154.63 16.66 -44.85
N LEU A 78 -155.36 17.11 -45.87
CA LEU A 78 -155.72 16.27 -47.02
C LEU A 78 -154.49 15.93 -47.88
N LEU A 79 -153.46 16.79 -47.94
CA LEU A 79 -152.22 16.54 -48.68
C LEU A 79 -151.27 15.54 -48.01
N THR A 80 -151.35 15.34 -46.69
CA THR A 80 -150.39 14.51 -45.94
C THR A 80 -150.63 13.01 -46.14
N ILE A 81 -151.87 12.62 -46.40
CA ILE A 81 -152.29 11.21 -46.55
C ILE A 81 -151.63 10.55 -47.78
N HIS A 82 -151.26 11.34 -48.81
CA HIS A 82 -150.63 10.80 -50.02
C HIS A 82 -149.17 10.33 -49.80
N LYS A 83 -148.41 10.93 -48.86
CA LYS A 83 -146.97 10.64 -48.67
C LYS A 83 -146.68 9.29 -48.00
N ILE A 84 -147.62 8.74 -47.22
CA ILE A 84 -147.39 7.52 -46.42
C ILE A 84 -147.28 6.27 -47.29
N GLN A 85 -147.91 6.27 -48.48
CA GLN A 85 -147.93 5.10 -49.36
C GLN A 85 -146.56 4.79 -50.03
N SER A 86 -145.71 5.80 -50.22
CA SER A 86 -144.41 5.65 -50.90
C SER A 86 -143.31 5.03 -50.03
N TYR A 87 -143.43 5.10 -48.69
CA TYR A 87 -142.36 4.71 -47.74
C TYR A 87 -142.23 3.18 -47.56
N HIS A 88 -143.29 2.41 -47.82
CA HIS A 88 -143.30 0.96 -47.59
C HIS A 88 -142.39 0.19 -48.58
N ALA A 89 -142.20 0.67 -49.81
CA ALA A 89 -141.49 -0.09 -50.85
C ALA A 89 -139.97 -0.21 -50.61
N ILE A 90 -139.33 0.78 -49.99
CA ILE A 90 -137.85 0.87 -49.84
C ILE A 90 -137.32 -0.06 -48.73
N ASN A 91 -138.15 -0.40 -47.74
CA ASN A 91 -137.68 -1.04 -46.51
C ASN A 91 -137.38 -2.56 -46.64
N LYS A 92 -137.62 -3.16 -47.82
CA LYS A 92 -137.48 -4.61 -48.02
C LYS A 92 -136.05 -5.07 -48.31
N GLU A 93 -135.14 -4.18 -48.72
CA GLU A 93 -133.77 -4.53 -49.15
C GLU A 93 -132.65 -4.27 -48.10
N VAL A 94 -132.85 -3.39 -47.11
CA VAL A 94 -131.75 -2.87 -46.25
C VAL A 94 -131.38 -3.77 -45.05
N ILE A 95 -132.26 -4.67 -44.62
CA ILE A 95 -132.11 -5.44 -43.37
C ILE A 95 -130.93 -6.44 -43.37
N PRO A 96 -130.65 -7.23 -44.45
CA PRO A 96 -129.61 -8.26 -44.42
C PRO A 96 -128.16 -7.75 -44.31
N ILE A 97 -127.89 -6.50 -44.72
CA ILE A 97 -126.53 -5.94 -44.76
C ILE A 97 -126.07 -5.49 -43.37
N LYS A 98 -127.00 -5.01 -42.52
CA LYS A 98 -126.69 -4.57 -41.15
C LYS A 98 -126.18 -5.70 -40.25
N ASP A 99 -126.69 -6.92 -40.40
CA ASP A 99 -126.31 -8.07 -39.56
C ASP A 99 -124.87 -8.55 -39.78
N LYS A 100 -124.32 -8.42 -41.00
CA LYS A 100 -122.93 -8.82 -41.28
C LYS A 100 -121.90 -7.90 -40.64
N VAL A 101 -122.16 -6.58 -40.64
CA VAL A 101 -121.26 -5.59 -40.04
C VAL A 101 -121.13 -5.82 -38.53
N GLN A 102 -122.25 -6.10 -37.86
CA GLN A 102 -122.30 -6.27 -36.41
C GLN A 102 -121.49 -7.50 -35.90
N LYS A 103 -121.39 -8.57 -36.70
CA LYS A 103 -120.57 -9.74 -36.34
C LYS A 103 -119.06 -9.45 -36.40
N ALA A 104 -118.61 -8.71 -37.41
CA ALA A 104 -117.19 -8.36 -37.57
C ALA A 104 -116.70 -7.42 -36.46
N GLU A 105 -117.52 -6.42 -36.09
CA GLU A 105 -117.22 -5.48 -35.00
C GLU A 105 -117.03 -6.18 -33.64
N ASN A 106 -117.83 -7.21 -33.35
CA ASN A 106 -117.73 -7.95 -32.09
C ASN A 106 -116.45 -8.78 -31.97
N SER A 107 -115.95 -9.35 -33.08
CA SER A 107 -114.70 -10.12 -33.07
C SER A 107 -113.48 -9.21 -32.88
N LEU A 108 -113.44 -8.05 -33.56
CA LEU A 108 -112.38 -7.06 -33.39
C LEU A 108 -112.28 -6.60 -31.92
N ARG A 109 -113.43 -6.32 -31.30
CA ARG A 109 -113.50 -5.86 -29.91
C ARG A 109 -112.94 -6.86 -28.89
N LYS A 110 -113.08 -8.18 -29.14
CA LYS A 110 -112.50 -9.22 -28.27
C LYS A 110 -110.98 -9.31 -28.41
N ALA A 111 -110.45 -9.19 -29.62
CA ALA A 111 -109.01 -9.25 -29.86
C ALA A 111 -108.30 -8.02 -29.26
N SER A 112 -108.83 -6.81 -29.46
CA SER A 112 -108.26 -5.58 -28.89
C SER A 112 -108.19 -5.59 -27.35
N ARG A 113 -109.16 -6.23 -26.68
CA ARG A 113 -109.15 -6.38 -25.21
C ARG A 113 -108.05 -7.33 -24.71
N LYS A 114 -107.71 -8.37 -25.48
CA LYS A 114 -106.62 -9.29 -25.10
C LYS A 114 -105.26 -8.62 -25.29
N LEU A 115 -105.07 -7.90 -26.40
CA LEU A 115 -103.86 -7.13 -26.67
C LEU A 115 -103.58 -6.12 -25.54
N ALA A 116 -104.58 -5.30 -25.20
CA ALA A 116 -104.46 -4.30 -24.14
C ALA A 116 -104.22 -4.88 -22.74
N ARG A 117 -104.49 -6.17 -22.52
CA ARG A 117 -104.22 -6.85 -21.24
C ARG A 117 -102.78 -7.37 -21.20
N ALA A 118 -102.30 -7.94 -22.30
CA ALA A 118 -100.92 -8.39 -22.44
C ALA A 118 -99.92 -7.22 -22.42
N GLU A 119 -100.24 -6.11 -23.09
CA GLU A 119 -99.42 -4.88 -23.06
C GLU A 119 -99.24 -4.33 -21.64
N ARG A 120 -100.31 -4.34 -20.82
CA ARG A 120 -100.21 -3.94 -19.41
C ARG A 120 -99.40 -4.88 -18.55
N GLU A 121 -99.43 -6.19 -18.83
CA GLU A 121 -98.61 -7.16 -18.11
C GLU A 121 -97.13 -7.00 -18.48
N LEU A 122 -96.81 -6.78 -19.76
CA LEU A 122 -95.47 -6.50 -20.24
C LEU A 122 -94.91 -5.23 -19.58
N GLU A 123 -95.65 -4.13 -19.63
CA GLU A 123 -95.26 -2.85 -19.02
C GLU A 123 -95.01 -3.00 -17.51
N ARG A 124 -95.85 -3.78 -16.81
CA ARG A 124 -95.67 -4.05 -15.38
C ARG A 124 -94.41 -4.87 -15.08
N THR A 125 -94.09 -5.85 -15.92
CA THR A 125 -92.86 -6.65 -15.79
C THR A 125 -91.61 -5.87 -16.18
N GLU A 126 -91.68 -4.99 -17.17
CA GLU A 126 -90.57 -4.11 -17.58
C GLU A 126 -90.24 -3.08 -16.51
N ILE A 127 -91.27 -2.48 -15.88
CA ILE A 127 -91.08 -1.60 -14.71
C ILE A 127 -90.46 -2.37 -13.54
N GLY A 128 -90.90 -3.61 -13.31
CA GLY A 128 -90.33 -4.48 -12.27
C GLY A 128 -88.87 -4.84 -12.54
N LEU A 129 -88.54 -5.17 -13.80
CA LEU A 129 -87.18 -5.48 -14.23
C LEU A 129 -86.27 -4.25 -14.13
N ALA A 130 -86.74 -3.09 -14.58
CA ALA A 130 -85.99 -1.83 -14.47
C ALA A 130 -85.69 -1.45 -13.02
N LYS A 131 -86.65 -1.68 -12.11
CA LYS A 131 -86.44 -1.49 -10.67
C LYS A 131 -85.40 -2.47 -10.11
N CYS A 132 -85.53 -3.76 -10.42
CA CYS A 132 -84.55 -4.77 -9.99
C CYS A 132 -83.15 -4.51 -10.57
N GLN A 133 -83.05 -4.04 -11.81
CA GLN A 133 -81.78 -3.67 -12.44
C GLN A 133 -81.16 -2.47 -11.75
N HIS A 134 -81.96 -1.43 -11.44
CA HIS A 134 -81.50 -0.27 -10.68
C HIS A 134 -81.02 -0.66 -9.27
N ASP A 135 -81.78 -1.49 -8.57
CA ASP A 135 -81.43 -1.98 -7.24
C ASP A 135 -80.16 -2.87 -7.30
N PHE A 136 -80.01 -3.69 -8.35
CA PHE A 136 -78.81 -4.51 -8.59
C PHE A 136 -77.58 -3.65 -8.88
N ASP A 137 -77.70 -2.65 -9.76
CA ASP A 137 -76.61 -1.75 -10.12
C ASP A 137 -76.19 -0.91 -8.90
N ALA A 138 -77.15 -0.40 -8.12
CA ALA A 138 -76.87 0.30 -6.86
C ALA A 138 -76.19 -0.61 -5.81
N ALA A 139 -76.62 -1.87 -5.70
CA ALA A 139 -76.00 -2.86 -4.82
C ALA A 139 -74.59 -3.25 -5.29
N MET A 140 -74.36 -3.36 -6.60
CA MET A 140 -73.03 -3.64 -7.17
C MET A 140 -72.09 -2.45 -7.00
N GLN A 141 -72.59 -1.23 -7.16
CA GLN A 141 -71.81 -0.01 -6.95
C GLN A 141 -71.40 0.13 -5.48
N THR A 142 -72.32 -0.11 -4.55
CA THR A 142 -72.00 -0.13 -3.11
C THR A 142 -71.05 -1.26 -2.73
N LYS A 143 -71.20 -2.46 -3.31
CA LYS A 143 -70.22 -3.54 -3.15
C LYS A 143 -68.84 -3.12 -3.64
N GLN A 144 -68.76 -2.48 -4.81
CA GLN A 144 -67.50 -2.05 -5.40
C GLN A 144 -66.83 -0.94 -4.59
N THR A 145 -67.59 0.01 -4.04
CA THR A 145 -67.05 1.01 -3.11
C THR A 145 -66.52 0.35 -1.84
N TYR A 146 -67.28 -0.57 -1.23
CA TYR A 146 -66.79 -1.28 -0.04
C TYR A 146 -65.56 -2.13 -0.31
N GLN A 147 -65.47 -2.74 -1.50
CA GLN A 147 -64.31 -3.51 -1.89
C GLN A 147 -63.08 -2.61 -2.10
N SER A 148 -63.25 -1.46 -2.75
CA SER A 148 -62.20 -0.45 -2.91
C SER A 148 -61.76 0.11 -1.55
N ASP A 149 -62.70 0.39 -0.65
CA ASP A 149 -62.40 0.87 0.70
C ASP A 149 -61.69 -0.19 1.53
N TYR A 150 -62.08 -1.46 1.40
CA TYR A 150 -61.43 -2.59 2.03
C TYR A 150 -59.98 -2.74 1.54
N ASP A 151 -59.75 -2.71 0.22
CA ASP A 151 -58.41 -2.83 -0.35
C ASP A 151 -57.52 -1.64 0.06
N ALA A 152 -58.09 -0.43 0.11
CA ALA A 152 -57.40 0.76 0.60
C ALA A 152 -57.02 0.64 2.09
N LEU A 153 -57.93 0.14 2.94
CA LEU A 153 -57.68 -0.10 4.35
C LEU A 153 -56.63 -1.19 4.56
N LEU A 154 -56.66 -2.26 3.76
CA LEU A 154 -55.74 -3.38 3.85
C LEU A 154 -54.32 -2.94 3.48
N LYS A 155 -54.18 -2.16 2.40
CA LYS A 155 -52.92 -1.52 2.03
C LYS A 155 -52.41 -0.58 3.13
N ARG A 156 -53.27 0.28 3.67
CA ARG A 156 -52.90 1.20 4.77
C ARG A 156 -52.45 0.45 6.02
N ARG A 157 -53.08 -0.69 6.34
CA ARG A 157 -52.68 -1.57 7.45
C ARG A 157 -51.30 -2.19 7.20
N ASP A 158 -51.05 -2.68 5.99
CA ASP A 158 -49.80 -3.35 5.64
C ASP A 158 -48.62 -2.36 5.60
N ASP A 159 -48.86 -1.15 5.08
CA ASP A 159 -47.89 -0.04 5.13
C ASP A 159 -47.59 0.35 6.59
N ALA A 160 -48.62 0.44 7.45
CA ALA A 160 -48.45 0.71 8.88
C ALA A 160 -47.64 -0.37 9.60
N ASN A 161 -47.94 -1.64 9.35
CA ASN A 161 -47.20 -2.76 9.96
C ASN A 161 -45.74 -2.77 9.52
N THR A 162 -45.47 -2.50 8.24
CA THR A 162 -44.11 -2.42 7.70
C THR A 162 -43.33 -1.29 8.35
N LEU A 163 -43.95 -0.10 8.45
CA LEU A 163 -43.36 1.09 9.04
C LEU A 163 -43.09 0.91 10.55
N ILE A 164 -44.03 0.31 11.29
CA ILE A 164 -43.84 -0.07 12.70
C ILE A 164 -42.68 -1.07 12.82
N SER A 165 -42.65 -2.13 12.02
CA SER A 165 -41.56 -3.12 12.10
C SER A 165 -40.19 -2.52 11.78
N GLY A 166 -40.13 -1.55 10.86
CA GLY A 166 -38.92 -0.82 10.49
C GLY A 166 -38.42 0.06 11.63
N LEU A 167 -39.30 0.85 12.24
CA LEU A 167 -38.96 1.81 13.29
C LEU A 167 -38.85 1.19 14.70
N THR A 168 -39.41 0.01 14.94
CA THR A 168 -39.36 -0.60 16.29
C THR A 168 -37.92 -0.93 16.70
N GLY A 169 -37.09 -1.40 15.77
CA GLY A 169 -35.66 -1.61 16.03
C GLY A 169 -34.93 -0.30 16.37
N GLU A 170 -35.19 0.77 15.60
CA GLU A 170 -34.64 2.10 15.85
C GLU A 170 -35.09 2.66 17.21
N LYS A 171 -36.36 2.49 17.56
CA LYS A 171 -36.90 2.92 18.86
C LYS A 171 -36.18 2.24 20.03
N ILE A 172 -35.92 0.94 19.95
CA ILE A 172 -35.18 0.23 21.01
C ILE A 172 -33.77 0.79 21.12
N ARG A 173 -33.07 0.93 19.97
CA ARG A 173 -31.72 1.47 19.89
C ARG A 173 -31.62 2.89 20.46
N TRP A 174 -32.53 3.79 20.08
CA TRP A 174 -32.59 5.16 20.58
C TRP A 174 -32.92 5.21 22.08
N ASN A 175 -33.76 4.31 22.59
CA ASN A 175 -34.01 4.22 24.04
C ASN A 175 -32.77 3.76 24.81
N GLU A 176 -32.00 2.81 24.27
CA GLU A 176 -30.74 2.39 24.86
C GLU A 176 -29.69 3.51 24.80
N GLN A 177 -29.53 4.17 23.66
CA GLN A 177 -28.66 5.34 23.51
C GLN A 177 -29.08 6.48 24.45
N ASN A 178 -30.37 6.74 24.62
CA ASN A 178 -30.86 7.78 25.52
C ASN A 178 -30.51 7.48 26.98
N LYS A 179 -30.61 6.22 27.42
CA LYS A 179 -30.14 5.80 28.76
C LYS A 179 -28.64 6.03 28.93
N VAL A 180 -27.85 5.73 27.90
CA VAL A 180 -26.39 6.00 27.91
C VAL A 180 -26.11 7.50 27.96
N PHE A 181 -26.88 8.31 27.24
CA PHE A 181 -26.75 9.76 27.27
C PHE A 181 -27.13 10.35 28.63
N GLU A 182 -28.21 9.89 29.26
CA GLU A 182 -28.57 10.31 30.63
C GLU A 182 -27.41 10.06 31.61
N GLN A 183 -26.81 8.87 31.59
CA GLN A 183 -25.66 8.54 32.41
C GLN A 183 -24.41 9.37 32.05
N SER A 184 -24.23 9.69 30.77
CA SER A 184 -23.10 10.49 30.29
C SER A 184 -23.25 11.96 30.69
N ILE A 185 -24.46 12.51 30.70
CA ILE A 185 -24.75 13.88 31.12
C ILE A 185 -24.37 14.10 32.58
N GLU A 186 -24.68 13.14 33.47
CA GLU A 186 -24.30 13.20 34.88
C GLU A 186 -22.77 13.24 35.07
N LYS A 187 -22.03 12.48 34.25
CA LYS A 187 -20.56 12.36 34.31
C LYS A 187 -19.83 13.40 33.46
N LEU A 188 -20.55 14.18 32.65
CA LEU A 188 -20.00 15.11 31.68
C LEU A 188 -19.13 16.17 32.36
N ILE A 189 -19.56 16.67 33.52
CA ILE A 189 -18.84 17.73 34.24
C ILE A 189 -17.42 17.29 34.58
N GLY A 190 -17.25 16.10 35.18
CA GLY A 190 -15.92 15.57 35.49
C GLY A 190 -15.09 15.31 34.24
N ASN A 191 -15.70 14.72 33.21
CA ASN A 191 -15.03 14.42 31.94
C ASN A 191 -14.54 15.69 31.24
N THR A 192 -15.37 16.74 31.14
CA THR A 192 -15.00 18.01 30.53
C THR A 192 -13.85 18.71 31.27
N ILE A 193 -13.80 18.61 32.61
CA ILE A 193 -12.67 19.17 33.38
C ILE A 193 -11.35 18.50 32.97
N ILE A 194 -11.33 17.16 32.84
CA ILE A 194 -10.13 16.44 32.43
C ILE A 194 -9.76 16.77 30.98
N VAL A 195 -10.73 16.77 30.07
CA VAL A 195 -10.52 17.13 28.64
C VAL A 195 -9.93 18.54 28.51
N THR A 196 -10.52 19.51 29.19
CA THR A 196 -10.08 20.92 29.11
C THR A 196 -8.70 21.11 29.73
N ALA A 197 -8.40 20.44 30.83
CA ALA A 197 -7.06 20.43 31.42
C ALA A 197 -6.04 19.80 30.45
N PHE A 198 -6.39 18.69 29.81
CA PHE A 198 -5.55 18.03 28.80
C PHE A 198 -5.25 18.94 27.61
N LEU A 199 -6.28 19.52 26.96
CA LEU A 199 -6.10 20.42 25.82
C LEU A 199 -5.29 21.69 26.16
N SER A 200 -5.35 22.14 27.41
CA SER A 200 -4.69 23.37 27.85
C SER A 200 -3.23 23.18 28.26
N TYR A 201 -2.91 22.05 28.90
CA TYR A 201 -1.62 21.89 29.60
C TYR A 201 -0.77 20.74 29.08
N CYS A 202 -1.33 19.70 28.45
CA CYS A 202 -0.57 18.48 28.13
C CYS A 202 0.30 18.59 26.87
N GLY A 203 0.03 19.55 25.97
CA GLY A 203 0.71 19.69 24.67
C GLY A 203 2.23 19.58 24.69
N PRO A 204 2.96 20.29 25.57
CA PRO A 204 4.43 20.29 25.58
C PRO A 204 5.07 19.04 26.19
N PHE A 205 4.27 18.13 26.76
CA PHE A 205 4.79 17.03 27.57
C PHE A 205 4.70 15.69 26.86
N ASN A 206 5.62 14.78 27.19
CA ASN A 206 5.62 13.40 26.71
C ASN A 206 4.49 12.56 27.33
N GLN A 207 4.27 11.37 26.77
CA GLN A 207 3.14 10.52 27.14
C GLN A 207 3.14 10.11 28.62
N ASP A 208 4.30 9.76 29.18
CA ASP A 208 4.40 9.35 30.59
C ASP A 208 4.00 10.47 31.55
N PHE A 209 4.42 11.71 31.25
CA PHE A 209 4.08 12.86 32.08
C PHE A 209 2.60 13.23 31.93
N ARG A 210 2.05 13.16 30.72
CA ARG A 210 0.61 13.33 30.47
C ARG A 210 -0.20 12.33 31.31
N GLN A 211 0.18 11.05 31.29
CA GLN A 211 -0.53 10.02 32.05
C GLN A 211 -0.47 10.29 33.56
N ARG A 212 0.67 10.73 34.09
CA ARG A 212 0.78 11.13 35.50
C ARG A 212 -0.15 12.28 35.84
N MET A 213 -0.17 13.33 35.01
CA MET A 213 -1.06 14.48 35.22
C MET A 213 -2.54 14.08 35.20
N ILE A 214 -2.94 13.28 34.21
CA ILE A 214 -4.33 12.78 34.10
C ILE A 214 -4.71 11.95 35.32
N ASN A 215 -3.85 11.02 35.75
CA ASN A 215 -4.10 10.19 36.93
C ASN A 215 -4.21 11.04 38.22
N GLU A 216 -3.39 12.08 38.36
CA GLU A 216 -3.49 13.02 39.50
C GLU A 216 -4.79 13.82 39.45
N TRP A 217 -5.20 14.32 38.28
CA TRP A 217 -6.46 15.04 38.11
C TRP A 217 -7.67 14.15 38.41
N GLN A 218 -7.68 12.91 37.91
CA GLN A 218 -8.71 11.92 38.23
C GLN A 218 -8.80 11.68 39.74
N LYS A 219 -7.66 11.53 40.42
CA LYS A 219 -7.62 11.39 41.88
C LYS A 219 -8.19 12.60 42.61
N GLN A 220 -7.93 13.82 42.13
CA GLN A 220 -8.52 15.03 42.73
C GLN A 220 -10.02 15.15 42.48
N ILE A 221 -10.50 14.79 41.30
CA ILE A 221 -11.93 14.75 40.96
C ILE A 221 -12.66 13.74 41.85
N GLN A 222 -12.07 12.56 42.04
CA GLN A 222 -12.59 11.52 42.91
C GLN A 222 -12.64 11.97 44.39
N GLN A 223 -11.59 12.63 44.89
CA GLN A 223 -11.58 13.21 46.25
C GLN A 223 -12.66 14.27 46.46
N ARG A 224 -13.01 15.02 45.41
CA ARG A 224 -14.05 16.06 45.43
C ARG A 224 -15.44 15.51 45.13
N THR A 225 -15.60 14.20 44.98
CA THR A 225 -16.87 13.52 44.68
C THR A 225 -17.58 14.06 43.43
N ILE A 226 -16.81 14.51 42.43
CA ILE A 226 -17.36 14.94 41.15
C ILE A 226 -17.57 13.70 40.28
N PRO A 227 -18.77 13.49 39.71
CA PRO A 227 -19.03 12.35 38.83
C PRO A 227 -18.15 12.40 37.58
N PHE A 228 -17.47 11.29 37.28
CA PHE A 228 -16.68 11.10 36.06
C PHE A 228 -16.75 9.64 35.61
N SER A 229 -16.31 9.35 34.40
CA SER A 229 -16.28 7.97 33.87
C SER A 229 -15.11 7.16 34.43
N ASP A 230 -15.37 5.94 34.92
CA ASP A 230 -14.34 5.07 35.52
C ASP A 230 -13.24 4.64 34.52
N ASN A 231 -13.62 4.41 33.26
CA ASN A 231 -12.71 4.14 32.14
C ASN A 231 -12.71 5.35 31.19
N PHE A 232 -12.09 6.44 31.61
CA PHE A 232 -12.02 7.66 30.82
C PHE A 232 -10.84 7.59 29.83
N ASP A 233 -11.13 7.30 28.57
CA ASP A 233 -10.19 7.49 27.45
C ASP A 233 -10.44 8.86 26.79
N ILE A 234 -9.39 9.67 26.72
CA ILE A 234 -9.43 11.00 26.10
C ILE A 234 -9.62 10.89 24.59
N ILE A 235 -9.04 9.87 23.97
CA ILE A 235 -9.03 9.71 22.52
C ILE A 235 -10.45 9.47 22.01
N GLU A 236 -11.16 8.49 22.60
CA GLU A 236 -12.54 8.15 22.24
C GLU A 236 -13.55 9.26 22.54
N GLN A 237 -13.28 10.12 23.55
CA GLN A 237 -14.18 11.20 23.93
C GLN A 237 -14.13 12.40 22.99
N LEU A 238 -12.95 12.70 22.44
CA LEU A 238 -12.76 13.88 21.60
C LEU A 238 -12.94 13.59 20.11
N ASN A 239 -12.59 12.39 19.67
CA ASN A 239 -12.64 12.02 18.26
C ASN A 239 -13.25 10.64 18.05
N ASP A 240 -13.81 10.45 16.85
CA ASP A 240 -14.28 9.16 16.40
C ASP A 240 -13.18 8.36 15.68
N GLU A 241 -13.28 7.04 15.70
CA GLU A 241 -12.31 6.17 15.03
C GLU A 241 -12.14 6.46 13.53
N ALA A 242 -13.16 7.05 12.90
CA ALA A 242 -13.09 7.42 11.49
C ALA A 242 -12.11 8.57 11.24
N THR A 243 -12.10 9.62 12.08
CA THR A 243 -11.15 10.74 11.95
C THR A 243 -9.72 10.29 12.26
N ILE A 244 -9.52 9.46 13.29
CA ILE A 244 -8.21 8.86 13.60
C ILE A 244 -7.71 8.02 12.41
N GLY A 245 -8.60 7.23 11.79
CA GLY A 245 -8.30 6.46 10.59
C GLY A 245 -7.81 7.32 9.42
N GLU A 246 -8.37 8.52 9.24
CA GLU A 246 -7.90 9.45 8.21
C GLU A 246 -6.55 10.07 8.53
N TRP A 247 -6.32 10.47 9.77
CA TRP A 247 -5.03 11.00 10.18
C TRP A 247 -3.92 9.96 9.96
N ASN A 248 -4.21 8.69 10.26
CA ASN A 248 -3.31 7.59 9.99
C ASN A 248 -3.01 7.42 8.48
N LEU A 249 -4.01 7.61 7.62
CA LEU A 249 -3.83 7.61 6.15
C LEU A 249 -3.05 8.85 5.66
N GLN A 250 -3.08 9.96 6.40
CA GLN A 250 -2.38 11.21 6.11
C GLN A 250 -0.94 11.25 6.67
N GLY A 251 -0.49 10.18 7.34
CA GLY A 251 0.89 10.02 7.81
C GLY A 251 1.11 10.26 9.30
N LEU A 252 0.05 10.41 10.09
CA LEU A 252 0.15 10.40 11.55
C LEU A 252 0.35 8.94 12.04
N PRO A 253 1.29 8.64 12.93
CA PRO A 253 1.41 7.31 13.51
C PRO A 253 0.27 7.02 14.48
N ASN A 254 0.02 5.73 14.70
CA ASN A 254 -1.09 5.23 15.51
C ASN A 254 -0.74 5.08 17.01
N ASP A 255 0.33 5.72 17.48
CA ASP A 255 0.66 5.76 18.90
C ASP A 255 -0.16 6.84 19.62
N ASP A 256 -0.46 6.60 20.90
CA ASP A 256 -1.36 7.50 21.65
C ASP A 256 -0.84 8.93 21.69
N LEU A 257 0.49 9.15 21.80
CA LEU A 257 1.07 10.49 21.80
C LEU A 257 0.76 11.22 20.50
N SER A 258 0.98 10.59 19.35
CA SER A 258 0.70 11.20 18.03
C SER A 258 -0.78 11.50 17.86
N ILE A 259 -1.68 10.60 18.25
CA ILE A 259 -3.12 10.82 18.17
C ILE A 259 -3.54 11.97 19.09
N GLN A 260 -3.05 11.99 20.33
CA GLN A 260 -3.25 13.08 21.28
C GLN A 260 -2.72 14.42 20.76
N ASN A 261 -1.57 14.42 20.10
CA ASN A 261 -1.00 15.59 19.47
C ASN A 261 -1.86 16.09 18.32
N GLY A 262 -2.41 15.17 17.51
CA GLY A 262 -3.38 15.50 16.46
C GLY A 262 -4.65 16.13 17.01
N ILE A 263 -5.16 15.61 18.13
CA ILE A 263 -6.30 16.18 18.86
C ILE A 263 -5.99 17.61 19.32
N ILE A 264 -4.85 17.84 19.98
CA ILE A 264 -4.50 19.18 20.46
C ILE A 264 -4.28 20.15 19.28
N ALA A 265 -3.68 19.68 18.18
CA ALA A 265 -3.45 20.51 16.99
C ALA A 265 -4.75 20.93 16.28
N THR A 266 -5.80 20.12 16.34
CA THR A 266 -7.06 20.36 15.59
C THR A 266 -8.18 20.96 16.44
N SER A 267 -8.25 20.62 17.73
CA SER A 267 -9.34 20.99 18.64
C SER A 267 -9.02 22.19 19.55
N ASN A 268 -7.77 22.63 19.66
CA ASN A 268 -7.43 23.73 20.56
C ASN A 268 -7.93 25.09 20.04
N TYR A 269 -8.33 25.96 20.96
CA TYR A 269 -8.68 27.35 20.66
C TYR A 269 -7.46 28.16 20.23
N ARG A 270 -6.29 27.92 20.84
CA ARG A 270 -5.04 28.58 20.46
C ARG A 270 -4.41 27.89 19.25
N TYR A 271 -3.74 28.66 18.39
CA TYR A 271 -3.04 28.08 17.25
C TYR A 271 -1.90 27.17 17.72
N PRO A 272 -1.64 26.04 17.06
CA PRO A 272 -0.57 25.12 17.45
C PRO A 272 0.80 25.55 16.96
N LEU A 273 1.80 25.44 17.84
CA LEU A 273 3.22 25.47 17.54
C LEU A 273 3.81 24.08 17.78
N LEU A 274 4.35 23.49 16.73
CA LEU A 274 4.81 22.11 16.69
C LEU A 274 6.32 22.05 16.80
N ILE A 275 6.81 21.41 17.86
CA ILE A 275 8.22 21.07 18.03
C ILE A 275 8.45 19.76 17.26
N ASP A 276 8.95 19.87 16.03
CA ASP A 276 8.97 18.77 15.06
C ASP A 276 10.35 18.62 14.40
N PRO A 277 11.38 18.15 15.14
CA PRO A 277 12.72 17.99 14.59
C PRO A 277 12.79 16.93 13.48
N GLN A 278 11.88 15.95 13.46
CA GLN A 278 11.81 14.88 12.45
C GLN A 278 10.87 15.19 11.27
N LEU A 279 10.23 16.37 11.23
CA LEU A 279 9.33 16.84 10.16
C LEU A 279 8.05 15.99 9.96
N GLN A 280 7.67 15.20 10.96
CA GLN A 280 6.49 14.35 10.92
C GLN A 280 5.21 15.18 10.96
N GLY A 281 5.08 16.07 11.95
CA GLY A 281 3.92 16.95 12.11
C GLY A 281 3.73 17.86 10.90
N LYS A 282 4.84 18.37 10.35
CA LYS A 282 4.87 19.13 9.10
C LYS A 282 4.31 18.35 7.91
N SER A 283 4.77 17.11 7.72
CA SER A 283 4.27 16.26 6.62
C SER A 283 2.79 15.95 6.78
N TRP A 284 2.37 15.63 8.00
CA TRP A 284 0.98 15.33 8.33
C TRP A 284 0.04 16.52 8.04
N ILE A 285 0.37 17.73 8.50
CA ILE A 285 -0.47 18.92 8.25
C ILE A 285 -0.61 19.23 6.76
N LYS A 286 0.48 19.10 5.99
CA LYS A 286 0.43 19.31 4.54
C LYS A 286 -0.51 18.32 3.85
N ASN A 287 -0.54 17.07 4.31
CA ASN A 287 -1.43 16.05 3.77
C ASN A 287 -2.87 16.23 4.24
N MET A 288 -3.07 16.62 5.50
CA MET A 288 -4.38 16.85 6.10
C MET A 288 -5.10 18.05 5.45
N GLU A 289 -4.40 19.17 5.26
CA GLU A 289 -4.96 20.41 4.70
C GLU A 289 -4.79 20.52 3.17
N ARG A 290 -4.44 19.41 2.50
CA ARG A 290 -4.16 19.39 1.05
C ARG A 290 -5.35 19.84 0.22
N ASP A 291 -6.55 19.43 0.60
CA ASP A 291 -7.79 19.76 -0.10
C ASP A 291 -8.29 21.18 0.23
N ASN A 292 -7.69 21.85 1.23
CA ASN A 292 -8.07 23.19 1.70
C ASN A 292 -7.12 24.30 1.17
N ASP A 293 -6.29 24.01 0.16
CA ASP A 293 -5.33 24.95 -0.44
C ASP A 293 -4.38 25.61 0.58
N ILE A 294 -3.73 24.80 1.43
CA ILE A 294 -2.76 25.27 2.43
C ILE A 294 -1.62 26.10 1.80
N LEU A 295 -1.36 27.28 2.35
CA LEU A 295 -0.26 28.15 1.99
C LEU A 295 0.94 27.91 2.91
N ILE A 296 2.12 27.74 2.33
CA ILE A 296 3.37 27.44 3.06
C ILE A 296 4.30 28.64 2.94
N THR A 297 4.76 29.17 4.07
CA THR A 297 5.61 30.37 4.13
C THR A 297 6.66 30.28 5.23
N THR A 298 7.64 31.18 5.21
CA THR A 298 8.64 31.36 6.27
C THR A 298 8.75 32.85 6.59
N PHE A 299 9.19 33.21 7.80
CA PHE A 299 9.37 34.63 8.18
C PHE A 299 10.35 35.40 7.28
N ASN A 300 11.30 34.69 6.67
CA ASN A 300 12.29 35.27 5.75
C ASN A 300 11.72 35.58 4.34
N SER A 301 10.50 35.14 4.04
CA SER A 301 9.87 35.40 2.74
C SER A 301 9.50 36.88 2.58
N LYS A 302 9.94 37.51 1.48
CA LYS A 302 9.54 38.88 1.13
C LYS A 302 8.02 39.04 0.95
N MET A 303 7.33 37.95 0.61
CA MET A 303 5.89 37.92 0.39
C MET A 303 5.10 37.52 1.65
N PHE A 304 5.75 37.28 2.79
CA PHE A 304 5.11 36.76 4.00
C PHE A 304 3.88 37.58 4.42
N ARG A 305 4.00 38.92 4.46
CA ARG A 305 2.88 39.79 4.84
C ARG A 305 1.70 39.69 3.88
N GLN A 306 1.97 39.67 2.58
CA GLN A 306 0.92 39.54 1.57
C GLN A 306 0.23 38.17 1.67
N GLN A 307 1.01 37.10 1.81
CA GLN A 307 0.49 35.74 1.96
C GLN A 307 -0.35 35.59 3.24
N LEU A 308 0.05 36.26 4.33
CA LEU A 308 -0.72 36.31 5.57
C LEU A 308 -2.05 37.07 5.40
N GLU A 309 -2.03 38.25 4.77
CA GLU A 309 -3.24 39.03 4.45
C GLU A 309 -4.21 38.23 3.56
N ASP A 310 -3.69 37.58 2.52
CA ASP A 310 -4.46 36.76 1.57
C ASP A 310 -5.06 35.53 2.26
N SER A 311 -4.29 34.83 3.10
CA SER A 311 -4.78 33.67 3.86
C SER A 311 -5.92 34.03 4.80
N ILE A 312 -5.82 35.17 5.51
CA ILE A 312 -6.84 35.61 6.48
C ILE A 312 -8.14 36.00 5.77
N SER A 313 -8.03 36.73 4.67
CA SER A 313 -9.19 37.22 3.90
C SER A 313 -9.89 36.12 3.11
N LEU A 314 -9.12 35.23 2.46
CA LEU A 314 -9.66 34.11 1.70
C LEU A 314 -10.03 32.92 2.58
N GLY A 315 -9.53 32.86 3.82
CA GLY A 315 -9.77 31.76 4.75
C GLY A 315 -8.99 30.50 4.43
N ARG A 316 -7.79 30.64 3.83
CA ARG A 316 -6.89 29.52 3.52
C ARG A 316 -5.99 29.19 4.72
N PRO A 317 -5.77 27.92 5.06
CA PRO A 317 -4.83 27.53 6.10
C PRO A 317 -3.41 28.04 5.78
N LEU A 318 -2.69 28.54 6.77
CA LEU A 318 -1.32 29.02 6.63
C LEU A 318 -0.37 28.21 7.53
N LEU A 319 0.70 27.67 6.95
CA LEU A 319 1.79 27.01 7.67
C LEU A 319 3.05 27.88 7.61
N ILE A 320 3.57 28.24 8.79
CA ILE A 320 4.85 28.94 8.94
C ILE A 320 5.92 27.91 9.31
N GLU A 321 6.86 27.71 8.39
CA GLU A 321 7.91 26.70 8.53
C GLU A 321 9.16 27.23 9.22
N ASP A 322 9.82 26.32 9.96
CA ASP A 322 11.17 26.47 10.50
C ASP A 322 11.35 27.74 11.35
N VAL A 323 10.40 27.97 12.26
CA VAL A 323 10.45 29.07 13.22
C VAL A 323 11.48 28.76 14.30
N ASP A 324 12.31 29.75 14.63
CA ASP A 324 13.28 29.66 15.73
C ASP A 324 12.56 29.89 17.09
N GLU A 325 13.22 30.56 18.04
CA GLU A 325 12.67 30.83 19.38
C GLU A 325 11.83 32.12 19.44
N GLU A 326 11.99 33.01 18.47
CA GLU A 326 11.27 34.29 18.40
C GLU A 326 10.17 34.27 17.33
N LEU A 327 9.00 34.80 17.68
CA LEU A 327 7.88 35.02 16.75
C LEU A 327 7.84 36.48 16.31
N ASP A 328 7.56 36.73 15.02
CA ASP A 328 7.39 38.09 14.50
C ASP A 328 6.18 38.78 15.17
N PRO A 329 6.35 39.96 15.81
CA PRO A 329 5.27 40.70 16.48
C PRO A 329 4.06 41.02 15.60
N ILE A 330 4.19 40.96 14.27
CA ILE A 330 3.06 41.13 13.35
C ILE A 330 1.93 40.12 13.60
N LEU A 331 2.25 38.97 14.21
CA LEU A 331 1.29 37.93 14.53
C LEU A 331 0.52 38.18 15.83
N ASP A 332 0.93 39.13 16.69
CA ASP A 332 0.40 39.27 18.04
C ASP A 332 -1.13 39.47 18.06
N HIS A 333 -1.67 40.37 17.24
CA HIS A 333 -3.12 40.59 17.16
C HIS A 333 -3.90 39.37 16.64
N ILE A 334 -3.26 38.52 15.84
CA ILE A 334 -3.86 37.29 15.30
C ILE A 334 -3.84 36.20 16.37
N LEU A 335 -2.70 36.01 17.05
CA LEU A 335 -2.53 35.01 18.11
C LEU A 335 -3.44 35.32 19.32
N GLU A 336 -3.57 36.59 19.68
CA GLU A 336 -4.47 37.06 20.75
C GLU A 336 -5.95 37.14 20.30
N LYS A 337 -6.22 36.92 19.01
CA LYS A 337 -7.55 37.01 18.38
C LYS A 337 -8.26 38.33 18.70
N HIS A 338 -7.53 39.43 18.60
CA HIS A 338 -8.06 40.80 18.76
C HIS A 338 -8.93 41.20 17.56
N TYR A 339 -10.07 40.53 17.40
CA TYR A 339 -11.01 40.75 16.31
C TYR A 339 -11.99 41.87 16.65
N VAL A 340 -12.03 42.90 15.79
CA VAL A 340 -12.98 44.00 15.89
C VAL A 340 -14.17 43.68 14.98
N LYS A 341 -15.37 43.60 15.55
CA LYS A 341 -16.59 43.36 14.77
C LYS A 341 -17.07 44.67 14.14
N ILE A 342 -17.06 44.74 12.81
CA ILE A 342 -17.59 45.88 12.06
C ILE A 342 -18.75 45.38 11.20
N GLY A 343 -19.98 45.61 11.65
CA GLY A 343 -21.17 45.07 11.01
C GLY A 343 -21.29 43.54 11.18
N LEU A 344 -21.27 42.79 10.07
CA LEU A 344 -21.32 41.33 10.03
C LEU A 344 -19.95 40.66 9.89
N THR A 345 -18.91 41.41 9.50
CA THR A 345 -17.56 40.87 9.30
C THR A 345 -16.66 41.16 10.50
N LEU A 346 -15.74 40.24 10.78
CA LEU A 346 -14.68 40.43 11.75
C LEU A 346 -13.46 41.02 11.03
N ARG A 347 -12.80 42.01 11.61
CA ARG A 347 -11.51 42.53 11.12
C ARG A 347 -10.42 42.37 12.15
N VAL A 348 -9.20 42.15 11.67
CA VAL A 348 -7.98 42.13 12.48
C VAL A 348 -6.95 43.09 11.89
N LYS A 349 -6.18 43.75 12.75
CA LYS A 349 -5.10 44.63 12.32
C LYS A 349 -3.81 43.81 12.16
N VAL A 350 -3.31 43.69 10.93
CA VAL A 350 -2.05 43.01 10.59
C VAL A 350 -1.03 44.08 10.21
N GLY A 351 -0.07 44.35 11.10
CA GLY A 351 0.85 45.48 10.96
C GLY A 351 0.09 46.82 10.91
N ASP A 352 0.14 47.50 9.76
CA ASP A 352 -0.51 48.80 9.55
C ASP A 352 -1.88 48.71 8.86
N ARG A 353 -2.31 47.51 8.41
CA ARG A 353 -3.54 47.32 7.63
C ARG A 353 -4.62 46.57 8.40
N GLU A 354 -5.87 46.89 8.12
CA GLU A 354 -7.04 46.13 8.59
C GLU A 354 -7.46 45.11 7.52
N VAL A 355 -7.57 43.84 7.92
CA VAL A 355 -7.92 42.72 7.04
C VAL A 355 -9.21 42.08 7.54
N ASP A 356 -10.12 41.75 6.62
CA ASP A 356 -11.33 40.98 6.94
C ASP A 356 -10.94 39.53 7.26
N VAL A 357 -11.42 39.02 8.40
CA VAL A 357 -11.12 37.66 8.90
C VAL A 357 -12.21 36.71 8.45
N ASN A 358 -11.83 35.71 7.66
CA ASN A 358 -12.69 34.57 7.36
C ASN A 358 -12.65 33.54 8.51
N HIS A 359 -13.80 32.99 8.87
CA HIS A 359 -13.93 32.01 9.94
C HIS A 359 -13.24 30.66 9.64
N THR A 360 -12.93 30.36 8.38
CA THR A 360 -12.22 29.12 7.99
C THR A 360 -10.71 29.22 8.15
N PHE A 361 -10.16 30.40 8.42
CA PHE A 361 -8.71 30.60 8.55
C PHE A 361 -8.13 29.81 9.75
N ARG A 362 -7.05 29.07 9.48
CA ARG A 362 -6.23 28.38 10.49
C ARG A 362 -4.74 28.69 10.29
N LEU A 363 -4.02 28.81 11.41
CA LEU A 363 -2.57 29.05 11.43
C LEU A 363 -1.87 27.87 12.11
N TYR A 364 -0.82 27.36 11.47
CA TYR A 364 0.06 26.31 11.98
C TYR A 364 1.50 26.83 12.00
N ILE A 365 2.23 26.57 13.08
CA ILE A 365 3.62 26.96 13.24
C ILE A 365 4.46 25.71 13.50
N THR A 366 5.61 25.57 12.84
CA THR A 366 6.54 24.44 13.06
C THR A 366 7.94 24.94 13.36
N THR A 367 8.64 24.26 14.26
CA THR A 367 10.08 24.44 14.50
C THR A 367 10.84 23.12 14.31
N LYS A 368 12.08 23.23 13.82
CA LYS A 368 13.02 22.10 13.70
C LYS A 368 13.88 21.91 14.94
N LEU A 369 13.85 22.86 15.87
CA LEU A 369 14.64 22.79 17.09
C LEU A 369 14.03 21.71 17.99
N ALA A 370 14.85 20.76 18.46
CA ALA A 370 14.37 19.67 19.31
C ALA A 370 14.01 20.13 20.73
N ASN A 371 14.67 21.18 21.24
CA ASN A 371 14.44 21.76 22.57
C ASN A 371 14.51 23.30 22.49
N PRO A 372 13.51 23.97 21.90
CA PRO A 372 13.44 25.43 21.87
C PRO A 372 13.07 25.99 23.25
N THR A 373 13.62 27.14 23.60
CA THR A 373 13.27 27.88 24.82
C THR A 373 12.28 29.01 24.51
N TYR A 374 10.98 28.74 24.72
CA TYR A 374 9.93 29.74 24.54
C TYR A 374 9.66 30.55 25.81
N SER A 375 9.45 31.86 25.65
CA SER A 375 9.05 32.72 26.77
C SER A 375 7.64 32.38 27.27
N PRO A 376 7.31 32.66 28.55
CA PRO A 376 5.96 32.47 29.08
C PRO A 376 4.88 33.21 28.26
N GLU A 377 5.23 34.32 27.63
CA GLU A 377 4.33 35.09 26.76
C GLU A 377 3.96 34.28 25.50
N ILE A 378 4.94 33.65 24.85
CA ILE A 378 4.72 32.78 23.67
C ILE A 378 3.85 31.58 24.07
N CYS A 379 4.18 30.91 25.18
CA CYS A 379 3.41 29.77 25.68
C CYS A 379 1.97 30.14 26.11
N ALA A 380 1.71 31.40 26.44
CA ALA A 380 0.37 31.87 26.77
C ALA A 380 -0.48 32.17 25.51
N ARG A 381 0.16 32.63 24.44
CA ARG A 381 -0.50 32.98 23.16
C ARG A 381 -0.73 31.78 22.24
N VAL A 382 0.19 30.80 22.27
CA VAL A 382 0.23 29.67 21.33
C VAL A 382 0.13 28.35 22.08
N SER A 383 -0.44 27.31 21.46
CA SER A 383 -0.43 25.95 22.00
C SER A 383 0.84 25.24 21.58
N VAL A 384 1.84 25.16 22.45
CA VAL A 384 3.06 24.39 22.18
C VAL A 384 2.76 22.90 22.27
N ILE A 385 3.15 22.15 21.24
CA ILE A 385 2.95 20.71 21.13
C ILE A 385 4.29 20.06 20.81
N ASP A 386 4.68 19.11 21.65
CA ASP A 386 5.86 18.28 21.42
C ASP A 386 5.54 17.16 20.44
N PHE A 387 6.06 17.27 19.22
CA PHE A 387 5.93 16.29 18.14
C PHE A 387 7.17 15.40 17.99
N THR A 388 8.06 15.36 19.00
CA THR A 388 9.18 14.43 18.99
C THR A 388 8.70 12.99 18.92
N VAL A 389 9.36 12.21 18.06
CA VAL A 389 8.98 10.81 17.82
C VAL A 389 9.23 9.99 19.09
N THR A 390 8.29 9.13 19.47
CA THR A 390 8.46 8.17 20.57
C THR A 390 9.11 6.88 20.08
N GLN A 391 9.68 6.06 20.99
CA GLN A 391 10.23 4.75 20.61
C GLN A 391 9.19 3.84 19.96
N ARG A 392 7.95 3.84 20.47
CA ARG A 392 6.82 3.10 19.88
C ARG A 392 6.36 3.70 18.56
N GLY A 393 6.25 5.03 18.47
CA GLY A 393 5.89 5.71 17.22
C GLY A 393 6.89 5.43 16.10
N LEU A 394 8.19 5.47 16.41
CA LEU A 394 9.24 5.12 15.46
C LEU A 394 9.23 3.63 15.12
N GLU A 395 9.01 2.75 16.10
CA GLU A 395 8.86 1.32 15.86
C GLU A 395 7.72 1.05 14.87
N ASP A 396 6.53 1.63 15.05
CA ASP A 396 5.41 1.41 14.15
C ASP A 396 5.64 2.03 12.75
N GLN A 397 6.35 3.16 12.67
CA GLN A 397 6.81 3.75 11.41
C GLN A 397 7.80 2.83 10.68
N LEU A 398 8.83 2.36 11.39
CA LEU A 398 9.84 1.45 10.85
C LEU A 398 9.22 0.11 10.46
N LEU A 399 8.28 -0.40 11.24
CA LEU A 399 7.52 -1.60 10.91
C LEU A 399 6.78 -1.43 9.59
N SER A 400 6.07 -0.30 9.44
CA SER A 400 5.36 0.03 8.20
C SER A 400 6.32 0.18 7.02
N LEU A 401 7.49 0.79 7.21
CA LEU A 401 8.54 0.91 6.19
C LEU A 401 9.13 -0.45 5.79
N VAL A 402 9.44 -1.30 6.78
CA VAL A 402 9.97 -2.66 6.57
C VAL A 402 8.97 -3.50 5.81
N ILE A 403 7.68 -3.47 6.20
CA ILE A 403 6.63 -4.22 5.48
C ILE A 403 6.40 -3.63 4.09
N ALA A 404 6.44 -2.31 3.92
CA ALA A 404 6.31 -1.69 2.60
C ALA A 404 7.43 -2.15 1.65
N ASN A 405 8.63 -2.41 2.16
CA ASN A 405 9.76 -2.91 1.38
C ASN A 405 9.74 -4.43 1.19
N GLU A 406 9.49 -5.21 2.25
CA GLU A 406 9.56 -6.68 2.26
C GLU A 406 8.27 -7.35 1.74
N ARG A 407 7.10 -6.75 1.98
CA ARG A 407 5.77 -7.25 1.58
C ARG A 407 4.85 -6.10 1.13
N ALA A 408 5.25 -5.42 0.05
CA ALA A 408 4.53 -4.27 -0.49
C ALA A 408 3.03 -4.53 -0.78
N GLU A 409 2.66 -5.74 -1.22
CA GLU A 409 1.27 -6.11 -1.48
C GLU A 409 0.40 -6.07 -0.22
N LEU A 410 0.94 -6.57 0.89
CA LEU A 410 0.26 -6.60 2.19
C LEU A 410 0.03 -5.17 2.74
N GLU A 411 0.99 -4.26 2.50
CA GLU A 411 0.83 -2.85 2.87
C GLU A 411 -0.19 -2.13 1.98
N ARG A 412 -0.21 -2.40 0.67
CA ARG A 412 -1.26 -1.86 -0.22
C ARG A 412 -2.65 -2.36 0.19
N GLU A 413 -2.78 -3.64 0.50
CA GLU A 413 -4.04 -4.23 0.96
C GLU A 413 -4.49 -3.57 2.27
N ARG A 414 -3.59 -3.38 3.23
CA ARG A 414 -3.86 -2.66 4.49
C ARG A 414 -4.38 -1.24 4.26
N VAL A 415 -3.71 -0.45 3.41
CA VAL A 415 -4.09 0.94 3.14
C VAL A 415 -5.45 1.00 2.44
N THR A 416 -5.71 0.08 1.50
CA THR A 416 -6.99 0.00 0.77
C THR A 416 -8.12 -0.37 1.72
N LEU A 417 -7.90 -1.41 2.54
CA LEU A 417 -8.84 -1.88 3.55
C LEU A 417 -9.15 -0.78 4.58
N ALA A 418 -8.13 -0.05 5.06
CA ALA A 418 -8.30 1.05 6.00
C ALA A 418 -9.14 2.20 5.41
N ARG A 419 -8.92 2.55 4.14
CA ARG A 419 -9.69 3.58 3.43
C ARG A 419 -11.15 3.17 3.25
N GLU A 420 -11.39 1.93 2.82
CA GLU A 420 -12.75 1.40 2.66
C GLU A 420 -13.49 1.30 3.98
N THR A 421 -12.83 0.82 5.04
CA THR A 421 -13.41 0.73 6.38
C THR A 421 -13.81 2.10 6.91
N THR A 422 -12.95 3.11 6.74
CA THR A 422 -13.23 4.49 7.18
C THR A 422 -14.42 5.09 6.42
N LYS A 423 -14.48 4.88 5.09
CA LYS A 423 -15.61 5.31 4.25
C LYS A 423 -16.92 4.64 4.66
N ASN A 424 -16.88 3.33 4.93
CA ASN A 424 -18.04 2.55 5.37
C ASN A 424 -18.55 3.02 6.75
N LYS A 425 -17.65 3.30 7.71
CA LYS A 425 -18.01 3.85 9.02
C LYS A 425 -18.69 5.22 8.91
N ARG A 426 -18.21 6.11 8.02
CA ARG A 426 -18.88 7.40 7.75
C ARG A 426 -20.26 7.25 7.12
N MET A 427 -20.37 6.40 6.10
CA MET A 427 -21.65 6.14 5.43
C MET A 427 -22.72 5.67 6.42
N LEU A 428 -22.37 4.87 7.44
CA LEU A 428 -23.31 4.48 8.49
C LEU A 428 -23.87 5.67 9.26
N LYS A 429 -23.03 6.64 9.66
CA LYS A 429 -23.49 7.86 10.34
C LYS A 429 -24.39 8.72 9.44
N GLU A 430 -23.99 8.92 8.19
CA GLU A 430 -24.77 9.71 7.23
C GLU A 430 -26.16 9.09 6.95
N LEU A 431 -26.25 7.76 6.86
CA LEU A 431 -27.53 7.07 6.69
C LEU A 431 -28.47 7.28 7.88
N GLU A 432 -27.94 7.32 9.09
CA GLU A 432 -28.71 7.62 10.30
C GLU A 432 -29.21 9.06 10.32
N GLU A 433 -28.34 10.03 10.03
CA GLU A 433 -28.72 11.45 9.95
C GLU A 433 -29.78 11.68 8.87
N ASN A 434 -29.62 11.07 7.70
CA ASN A 434 -30.60 11.15 6.61
C ASN A 434 -31.96 10.58 7.00
N LEU A 435 -32.00 9.47 7.75
CA LEU A 435 -33.26 8.91 8.28
C LEU A 435 -33.93 9.91 9.23
N LEU A 436 -33.16 10.51 10.13
CA LEU A 436 -33.64 11.44 11.15
C LEU A 436 -34.21 12.72 10.51
N ILE A 437 -33.47 13.30 9.57
CA ILE A 437 -33.90 14.47 8.80
C ILE A 437 -35.22 14.19 8.08
N LYS A 438 -35.34 13.04 7.41
CA LYS A 438 -36.58 12.69 6.70
C LYS A 438 -37.78 12.52 7.64
N LEU A 439 -37.59 11.92 8.81
CA LEU A 439 -38.67 11.81 9.81
C LEU A 439 -39.09 13.19 10.35
N THR A 440 -38.17 14.14 10.46
CA THR A 440 -38.47 15.51 10.91
C THR A 440 -39.07 16.40 9.82
N SER A 441 -38.80 16.14 8.54
CA SER A 441 -39.26 16.98 7.42
C SER A 441 -40.70 16.71 6.98
N ILE A 442 -41.32 15.64 7.43
CA ILE A 442 -42.69 15.26 7.01
C ILE A 442 -43.72 16.04 7.85
N GLU A 443 -44.36 17.02 7.22
CA GLU A 443 -45.53 17.71 7.77
C GLU A 443 -46.81 16.96 7.36
N GLY A 444 -47.33 16.07 8.22
CA GLY A 444 -48.58 15.35 7.97
C GLY A 444 -48.58 13.90 8.45
N SER A 445 -49.47 13.08 7.88
CA SER A 445 -49.58 11.65 8.19
C SER A 445 -48.47 10.87 7.49
N VAL A 446 -47.57 10.29 8.29
CA VAL A 446 -46.39 9.50 7.90
C VAL A 446 -46.74 8.29 7.01
N LEU A 447 -48.00 7.86 7.03
CA LEU A 447 -48.52 6.74 6.24
C LEU A 447 -48.83 7.10 4.78
N ASP A 448 -48.98 8.39 4.47
CA ASP A 448 -49.44 8.84 3.16
C ASP A 448 -48.27 9.18 2.22
N ASP A 449 -47.02 9.12 2.71
CA ASP A 449 -45.80 9.30 1.92
C ASP A 449 -45.14 7.93 1.61
N PRO A 450 -45.38 7.37 0.41
CA PRO A 450 -44.77 6.09 0.00
C PRO A 450 -43.24 6.16 -0.11
N SER A 451 -42.66 7.36 -0.25
CA SER A 451 -41.20 7.53 -0.36
C SER A 451 -40.47 7.19 0.95
N LEU A 452 -41.13 7.35 2.10
CA LEU A 452 -40.52 7.04 3.39
C LEU A 452 -40.33 5.54 3.58
N VAL A 453 -41.31 4.72 3.18
CA VAL A 453 -41.22 3.25 3.30
C VAL A 453 -40.13 2.70 2.38
N GLU A 454 -40.02 3.23 1.16
CA GLU A 454 -38.94 2.85 0.23
C GLU A 454 -37.56 3.23 0.76
N VAL A 455 -37.40 4.45 1.29
CA VAL A 455 -36.13 4.94 1.83
C VAL A 455 -35.75 4.22 3.11
N LEU A 456 -36.70 3.90 3.98
CA LEU A 456 -36.44 3.18 5.23
C LEU A 456 -35.97 1.74 4.95
N ASN A 457 -36.59 1.07 3.98
CA ASN A 457 -36.15 -0.26 3.53
C ASN A 457 -34.78 -0.19 2.84
N ALA A 458 -34.54 0.83 2.00
CA ALA A 458 -33.25 1.05 1.37
C ALA A 458 -32.14 1.33 2.38
N ASN A 459 -32.35 2.26 3.33
CA ASN A 459 -31.40 2.59 4.38
C ASN A 459 -31.10 1.38 5.28
N LYS A 460 -32.13 0.62 5.68
CA LYS A 460 -31.94 -0.59 6.48
C LYS A 460 -31.10 -1.63 5.75
N ARG A 461 -31.37 -1.84 4.46
CA ARG A 461 -30.60 -2.77 3.63
C ARG A 461 -29.14 -2.32 3.47
N ILE A 462 -28.91 -1.06 3.13
CA ILE A 462 -27.55 -0.52 2.98
C ILE A 462 -26.80 -0.58 4.31
N ALA A 463 -27.45 -0.22 5.44
CA ALA A 463 -26.84 -0.30 6.76
C ALA A 463 -26.44 -1.74 7.13
N THR A 464 -27.29 -2.74 6.83
CA THR A 464 -26.93 -4.15 7.06
C THR A 464 -25.76 -4.60 6.20
N GLU A 465 -25.71 -4.21 4.93
CA GLU A 465 -24.63 -4.57 4.01
C GLU A 465 -23.31 -3.93 4.42
N VAL A 466 -23.33 -2.65 4.80
CA VAL A 466 -22.15 -1.92 5.27
C VAL A 466 -21.66 -2.51 6.60
N LYS A 467 -22.56 -2.92 7.50
CA LYS A 467 -22.20 -3.56 8.77
C LYS A 467 -21.52 -4.91 8.56
N GLU A 468 -21.99 -5.72 7.61
CA GLU A 468 -21.35 -6.97 7.22
C GLU A 468 -19.95 -6.73 6.62
N LYS A 469 -19.83 -5.73 5.72
CA LYS A 469 -18.54 -5.33 5.15
C LYS A 469 -17.53 -4.87 6.20
N VAL A 470 -17.96 -4.09 7.19
CA VAL A 470 -17.10 -3.68 8.32
C VAL A 470 -16.66 -4.88 9.16
N SER A 471 -17.53 -5.87 9.37
CA SER A 471 -17.18 -7.10 10.08
C SER A 471 -16.10 -7.91 9.36
N ILE A 472 -16.25 -8.12 8.05
CA ILE A 472 -15.27 -8.84 7.22
C ILE A 472 -13.93 -8.08 7.19
N ALA A 473 -13.99 -6.74 7.16
CA ALA A 473 -12.79 -5.91 7.17
C ALA A 473 -12.02 -6.02 8.48
N GLU A 474 -12.69 -6.10 9.64
CA GLU A 474 -12.01 -6.31 10.93
C GLU A 474 -11.33 -7.70 11.00
N ASP A 475 -11.98 -8.77 10.53
CA ASP A 475 -11.35 -10.10 10.47
C ASP A 475 -10.11 -10.09 9.57
N THR A 476 -10.18 -9.39 8.43
CA THR A 476 -9.07 -9.27 7.48
C THR A 476 -7.93 -8.43 8.08
N LYS A 477 -8.25 -7.33 8.75
CA LYS A 477 -7.29 -6.49 9.47
C LYS A 477 -6.55 -7.28 10.55
N MET A 478 -7.22 -8.18 11.28
CA MET A 478 -6.56 -9.05 12.26
C MET A 478 -5.55 -10.00 11.64
N LYS A 479 -5.85 -10.57 10.47
CA LYS A 479 -4.91 -11.41 9.71
C LYS A 479 -3.70 -10.60 9.24
N ILE A 480 -3.93 -9.38 8.75
CA ILE A 480 -2.87 -8.46 8.35
C ILE A 480 -1.98 -8.14 9.56
N ILE A 481 -2.56 -7.76 10.70
CA ILE A 481 -1.80 -7.47 11.93
C ILE A 481 -0.94 -8.68 12.34
N ALA A 482 -1.49 -9.89 12.35
CA ALA A 482 -0.71 -11.10 12.67
C ALA A 482 0.51 -11.29 11.75
N ALA A 483 0.37 -11.02 10.45
CA ALA A 483 1.48 -11.07 9.51
C ALA A 483 2.51 -9.93 9.71
N ARG A 484 2.08 -8.77 10.23
CA ARG A 484 2.98 -7.65 10.57
C ARG A 484 3.81 -7.94 11.82
N GLU A 485 3.23 -8.64 12.80
CA GLU A 485 3.91 -8.96 14.06
C GLU A 485 5.18 -9.82 13.85
N GLU A 486 5.25 -10.60 12.76
CA GLU A 486 6.48 -11.33 12.38
C GLU A 486 7.70 -10.40 12.19
N TYR A 487 7.47 -9.17 11.73
CA TYR A 487 8.52 -8.19 11.42
C TYR A 487 8.75 -7.18 12.55
N ARG A 488 7.90 -7.16 13.59
CA ARG A 488 8.04 -6.25 14.73
C ARG A 488 9.42 -6.31 15.39
N PRO A 489 10.07 -7.48 15.61
CA PRO A 489 11.40 -7.52 16.20
C PRO A 489 12.46 -6.72 15.44
N VAL A 490 12.34 -6.59 14.11
CA VAL A 490 13.26 -5.80 13.29
C VAL A 490 13.04 -4.30 13.53
N ALA A 491 11.78 -3.88 13.58
CA ALA A 491 11.40 -2.50 13.85
C ALA A 491 11.80 -2.06 15.28
N VAL A 492 11.65 -2.94 16.27
CA VAL A 492 12.11 -2.72 17.66
C VAL A 492 13.62 -2.48 17.68
N ARG A 493 14.39 -3.29 16.96
CA ARG A 493 15.86 -3.11 16.89
C ARG A 493 16.23 -1.80 16.20
N GLY A 494 15.53 -1.46 15.11
CA GLY A 494 15.73 -0.20 14.39
C GLY A 494 15.41 1.03 15.26
N SER A 495 14.33 0.99 16.04
CA SER A 495 13.97 2.08 16.96
C SER A 495 15.01 2.22 18.07
N ILE A 496 15.43 1.11 18.69
CA ILE A 496 16.51 1.12 19.70
C ILE A 496 17.79 1.75 19.13
N ILE A 497 18.24 1.33 17.95
CA ILE A 497 19.45 1.88 17.32
C ILE A 497 19.30 3.38 17.05
N TYR A 498 18.15 3.84 16.54
CA TYR A 498 17.92 5.26 16.29
C TYR A 498 17.98 6.08 17.58
N PHE A 499 17.26 5.67 18.64
CA PHE A 499 17.28 6.40 19.90
C PHE A 499 18.66 6.36 20.56
N LEU A 500 19.39 5.24 20.48
CA LEU A 500 20.79 5.19 20.91
C LEU A 500 21.67 6.17 20.14
N MET A 501 21.52 6.26 18.81
CA MET A 501 22.26 7.23 17.99
C MET A 501 21.87 8.68 18.31
N SER A 502 20.58 8.94 18.57
CA SER A 502 20.08 10.25 18.96
C SER A 502 20.56 10.64 20.36
N GLU A 503 20.60 9.72 21.31
CA GLU A 503 21.17 9.90 22.65
C GLU A 503 22.69 10.11 22.61
N ILE A 504 23.40 9.43 21.71
CA ILE A 504 24.82 9.70 21.45
C ILE A 504 25.02 11.14 20.93
N ALA A 505 24.11 11.62 20.08
CA ALA A 505 24.10 13.01 19.62
C ALA A 505 23.70 14.01 20.74
N LEU A 506 22.84 13.61 21.68
CA LEU A 506 22.41 14.34 22.88
C LEU A 506 23.31 14.04 24.08
N GLN A 507 24.58 14.45 23.99
CA GLN A 507 25.60 14.50 25.05
C GLN A 507 25.18 14.10 26.48
N LYS A 508 25.71 12.95 26.96
CA LYS A 508 26.13 12.78 28.37
C LYS A 508 27.49 12.09 28.58
N ASN A 509 28.12 11.52 27.54
CA ASN A 509 29.36 10.75 27.72
C ASN A 509 30.36 10.86 26.55
N GLU A 510 30.46 12.03 25.90
CA GLU A 510 31.43 12.27 24.82
C GLU A 510 32.85 11.94 25.26
N ARG A 511 33.22 12.26 26.51
CA ARG A 511 34.54 11.98 27.06
C ARG A 511 34.81 10.48 27.21
N ALA A 512 33.88 9.73 27.79
CA ALA A 512 34.01 8.27 27.94
C ALA A 512 34.01 7.56 26.57
N PHE A 513 33.23 8.08 25.62
CA PHE A 513 33.18 7.54 24.27
C PHE A 513 34.45 7.85 23.47
N LYS A 514 34.98 9.07 23.58
CA LYS A 514 36.25 9.47 23.00
C LYS A 514 37.41 8.70 23.62
N ASP A 515 37.43 8.54 24.94
CA ASP A 515 38.42 7.72 25.65
C ASP A 515 38.32 6.23 25.24
N TRP A 516 37.14 5.74 24.87
CA TRP A 516 36.95 4.39 24.33
C TRP A 516 37.40 4.26 22.87
N PHE A 517 37.10 5.27 22.04
CA PHE A 517 37.52 5.33 20.64
C PHE A 517 39.05 5.47 20.50
N ASP A 518 39.67 6.31 21.34
CA ASP A 518 41.11 6.59 21.34
C ASP A 518 41.94 5.45 21.97
N LYS A 519 41.31 4.45 22.62
CA LYS A 519 42.02 3.28 23.17
C LYS A 519 42.47 2.32 22.05
N GLU A 520 43.77 2.03 22.02
CA GLU A 520 44.42 1.13 21.05
C GLU A 520 43.99 -0.35 21.16
N SER A 521 43.66 -0.81 22.36
CA SER A 521 43.08 -2.13 22.60
C SER A 521 42.00 -1.99 23.65
N SER A 522 40.76 -2.24 23.27
CA SER A 522 39.70 -2.39 24.24
C SER A 522 38.82 -3.55 23.81
N ASP A 523 38.89 -4.61 24.61
CA ASP A 523 37.75 -5.50 24.74
C ASP A 523 36.50 -4.62 24.99
N PHE A 524 35.41 -4.91 24.28
CA PHE A 524 34.14 -4.17 24.43
C PHE A 524 33.53 -4.29 25.84
N SER A 525 34.17 -4.99 26.77
CA SER A 525 33.90 -4.95 28.22
C SER A 525 34.08 -3.57 28.86
N SER A 526 34.62 -2.59 28.12
CA SER A 526 34.85 -1.21 28.56
C SER A 526 33.94 -0.18 27.89
N LEU A 527 32.84 -0.61 27.27
CA LEU A 527 31.75 0.30 26.90
C LEU A 527 31.27 1.06 28.16
N PRO A 528 30.92 2.36 28.07
CA PRO A 528 30.38 3.10 29.21
C PRO A 528 29.16 2.37 29.83
N GLU A 529 28.95 2.44 31.14
CA GLU A 529 27.89 1.72 31.90
C GLU A 529 26.49 1.81 31.26
N THR A 530 26.19 2.88 30.52
CA THR A 530 24.94 3.07 29.77
C THR A 530 24.69 2.02 28.67
N TYR A 531 25.73 1.30 28.22
CA TYR A 531 25.68 0.42 27.05
C TYR A 531 25.86 -1.08 27.40
N GLU A 532 25.91 -1.45 28.68
CA GLU A 532 26.00 -2.86 29.11
C GLU A 532 24.82 -3.72 28.63
N ASN A 533 23.64 -3.11 28.49
CA ASN A 533 22.40 -3.77 28.08
C ASN A 533 22.35 -4.18 26.60
N LEU A 534 23.35 -3.82 25.78
CA LEU A 534 23.40 -4.24 24.39
C LEU A 534 23.74 -5.72 24.25
N ASN A 535 22.88 -6.49 23.57
CA ASN A 535 23.17 -7.86 23.17
C ASN A 535 24.41 -7.92 22.25
N VAL A 536 25.14 -9.04 22.23
CA VAL A 536 26.38 -9.27 21.48
C VAL A 536 26.23 -8.91 19.99
N PHE A 537 25.08 -9.19 19.38
CA PHE A 537 24.80 -8.77 18.00
C PHE A 537 24.72 -7.25 17.81
N HIS A 538 24.11 -6.54 18.75
CA HIS A 538 24.04 -5.07 18.70
C HIS A 538 25.42 -4.44 18.92
N ARG A 539 26.25 -5.05 19.78
CA ARG A 539 27.66 -4.65 19.96
C ARG A 539 28.45 -4.82 18.66
N PHE A 540 28.26 -5.94 17.96
CA PHE A 540 28.86 -6.17 16.64
C PHE A 540 28.43 -5.11 15.60
N LEU A 541 27.14 -4.77 15.53
CA LEU A 541 26.65 -3.72 14.62
C LEU A 541 27.22 -2.34 14.98
N PHE A 542 27.30 -2.03 16.27
CA PHE A 542 27.88 -0.79 16.76
C PHE A 542 29.36 -0.67 16.39
N ALA A 543 30.13 -1.74 16.59
CA ALA A 543 31.54 -1.83 16.19
C ALA A 543 31.71 -1.59 14.70
N ARG A 544 30.87 -2.21 13.86
CA ARG A 544 30.87 -2.01 12.41
C ARG A 544 30.66 -0.55 12.01
N CYS A 545 29.79 0.17 12.71
CA CYS A 545 29.47 1.56 12.36
C CYS A 545 30.58 2.54 12.71
N ILE A 546 31.25 2.34 13.86
CA ILE A 546 32.16 3.36 14.43
C ILE A 546 33.63 2.98 14.29
N SER A 547 33.96 1.70 14.40
CA SER A 547 35.33 1.18 14.39
C SER A 547 35.42 -0.05 13.46
N PRO A 548 35.47 0.15 12.14
CA PRO A 548 35.44 -0.93 11.16
C PRO A 548 36.57 -1.95 11.32
N ASP A 549 37.71 -1.54 11.85
CA ASP A 549 38.86 -2.37 12.22
C ASP A 549 38.50 -3.46 13.24
N ARG A 550 37.55 -3.19 14.15
CA ARG A 550 37.13 -4.13 15.21
C ARG A 550 36.07 -5.14 14.75
N THR A 551 35.49 -4.94 13.56
CA THR A 551 34.37 -5.75 13.03
C THR A 551 34.67 -7.25 13.02
N ILE A 552 35.88 -7.66 12.65
CA ILE A 552 36.23 -9.09 12.58
C ILE A 552 36.36 -9.70 13.97
N SER A 553 36.92 -8.95 14.92
CA SER A 553 37.06 -9.41 16.31
C SER A 553 35.68 -9.61 16.93
N GLU A 554 34.78 -8.65 16.74
CA GLU A 554 33.41 -8.73 17.26
C GLU A 554 32.57 -9.80 16.55
N ALA A 555 32.78 -10.01 15.25
CA ALA A 555 32.16 -11.12 14.53
C ALA A 555 32.57 -12.48 15.13
N ARG A 556 33.84 -12.64 15.52
CA ARG A 556 34.30 -13.85 16.21
C ARG A 556 33.66 -14.01 17.58
N HIS A 557 33.58 -12.94 18.37
CA HIS A 557 32.89 -12.97 19.67
C HIS A 557 31.41 -13.35 19.51
N TYR A 558 30.73 -12.79 18.50
CA TYR A 558 29.35 -13.14 18.18
C TYR A 558 29.20 -14.62 17.80
N ILE A 559 30.10 -15.16 16.98
CA ILE A 559 30.12 -16.59 16.61
C ILE A 559 30.39 -17.46 17.84
N GLN A 560 31.31 -17.04 18.72
CA GLN A 560 31.64 -17.75 19.94
C GLN A 560 30.46 -17.82 20.90
N ASP A 561 29.70 -16.74 21.05
CA ASP A 561 28.49 -16.70 21.88
C ASP A 561 27.33 -17.50 21.25
N SER A 562 27.18 -17.42 19.92
CA SER A 562 26.05 -18.04 19.21
C SER A 562 26.24 -19.55 18.92
N LEU A 563 27.45 -19.96 18.53
CA LEU A 563 27.77 -21.32 18.06
C LEU A 563 28.81 -22.02 18.94
N GLY A 564 29.54 -21.29 19.78
CA GLY A 564 30.59 -21.81 20.65
C GLY A 564 32.01 -21.58 20.13
N ILE A 565 32.99 -21.69 21.04
CA ILE A 565 34.43 -21.40 20.78
C ILE A 565 34.99 -22.21 19.61
N LYS A 566 34.50 -23.44 19.43
CA LYS A 566 34.98 -24.39 18.41
C LYS A 566 34.82 -23.88 16.96
N TYR A 567 33.92 -22.92 16.73
CA TYR A 567 33.67 -22.31 15.41
C TYR A 567 34.43 -20.99 15.20
N SER A 568 35.05 -20.44 16.25
CA SER A 568 35.88 -19.23 16.17
C SER A 568 37.36 -19.56 15.91
N GLU A 569 37.83 -20.73 16.34
CA GLU A 569 39.21 -21.18 16.14
C GLU A 569 39.37 -21.87 14.79
N ILE A 570 40.48 -21.59 14.10
CA ILE A 570 40.82 -22.28 12.85
C ILE A 570 41.35 -23.66 13.22
N PRO A 571 40.71 -24.76 12.79
CA PRO A 571 41.21 -26.10 13.06
C PRO A 571 42.53 -26.35 12.33
N VAL A 572 43.46 -27.06 12.98
CA VAL A 572 44.69 -27.51 12.33
C VAL A 572 44.33 -28.54 11.27
N LEU A 573 44.79 -28.33 10.03
CA LEU A 573 44.56 -29.25 8.92
C LEU A 573 45.15 -30.64 9.25
N SER A 574 44.28 -31.66 9.30
CA SER A 574 44.68 -33.06 9.40
C SER A 574 44.31 -33.79 8.13
N LEU A 575 45.31 -34.10 7.30
CA LEU A 575 45.11 -34.89 6.08
C LEU A 575 44.64 -36.32 6.38
N GLU A 576 44.95 -36.84 7.56
CA GLU A 576 44.52 -38.17 8.00
C GLU A 576 43.01 -38.23 8.22
N LEU A 577 42.42 -37.20 8.87
CA LEU A 577 40.97 -37.11 9.06
C LEU A 577 40.22 -36.92 7.73
N ILE A 578 40.73 -36.05 6.86
CA ILE A 578 40.14 -35.80 5.53
C ILE A 578 40.13 -37.08 4.69
N TRP A 579 41.19 -37.87 4.79
CA TRP A 579 41.26 -39.17 4.13
C TRP A 579 40.26 -40.18 4.72
N GLU A 580 40.10 -40.22 6.04
CA GLU A 580 39.12 -41.09 6.71
C GLU A 580 37.67 -40.75 6.36
N GLU A 581 37.35 -39.48 6.14
CA GLU A 581 36.04 -39.01 5.69
C GLU A 581 35.80 -39.20 4.18
N SER A 582 36.83 -39.59 3.42
CA SER A 582 36.77 -39.71 1.95
C SER A 582 36.45 -41.13 1.47
N ASP A 583 35.68 -41.20 0.38
CA ASP A 583 35.35 -42.42 -0.36
C ASP A 583 36.14 -42.52 -1.68
N CYS A 584 36.07 -43.69 -2.34
CA CYS A 584 36.75 -43.96 -3.62
C CYS A 584 36.28 -43.03 -4.77
N LYS A 585 35.05 -42.51 -4.70
CA LYS A 585 34.46 -41.62 -5.73
C LYS A 585 34.68 -40.13 -5.43
N THR A 586 34.96 -39.78 -4.18
CA THR A 586 35.17 -38.38 -3.76
C THR A 586 36.65 -38.05 -3.88
N SER A 587 37.00 -37.17 -4.81
CA SER A 587 38.37 -36.66 -4.90
C SER A 587 38.67 -35.67 -3.77
N LEU A 588 39.95 -35.60 -3.38
CA LEU A 588 40.45 -34.72 -2.33
C LEU A 588 41.14 -33.52 -3.00
N LEU A 589 40.49 -32.35 -2.99
CA LEU A 589 40.94 -31.15 -3.66
C LEU A 589 41.64 -30.19 -2.69
N GLY A 590 42.96 -30.10 -2.81
CA GLY A 590 43.80 -29.12 -2.16
C GLY A 590 43.83 -27.81 -2.93
N LEU A 591 43.23 -26.77 -2.37
CA LEU A 591 43.34 -25.40 -2.87
C LEU A 591 44.67 -24.81 -2.37
N LEU A 592 45.59 -24.60 -3.31
CA LEU A 592 46.93 -24.11 -3.04
C LEU A 592 46.89 -22.64 -2.67
N SER A 593 47.57 -22.30 -1.57
CA SER A 593 47.92 -20.92 -1.23
C SER A 593 49.37 -20.68 -1.64
N SER A 594 49.69 -19.45 -2.07
CA SER A 594 51.04 -19.04 -2.49
C SER A 594 52.13 -19.43 -1.49
N GLY A 595 52.95 -20.43 -1.85
CA GLY A 595 54.06 -20.95 -1.03
C GLY A 595 53.71 -22.12 -0.09
N ALA A 596 52.52 -22.73 -0.19
CA ALA A 596 52.08 -23.83 0.67
C ALA A 596 51.50 -25.02 -0.11
N ASP A 597 52.38 -25.90 -0.60
CA ASP A 597 52.02 -27.16 -1.27
C ASP A 597 51.90 -28.33 -0.27
N PRO A 598 50.75 -29.03 -0.18
CA PRO A 598 50.57 -30.19 0.69
C PRO A 598 51.21 -31.49 0.18
N THR A 599 51.83 -31.49 -1.01
CA THR A 599 52.39 -32.70 -1.64
C THR A 599 53.30 -33.51 -0.72
N SER A 600 54.24 -32.86 -0.03
CA SER A 600 55.18 -33.54 0.89
C SER A 600 54.45 -34.20 2.06
N ASN A 601 53.39 -33.57 2.57
CA ASN A 601 52.56 -34.10 3.64
C ASN A 601 51.73 -35.30 3.17
N ILE A 602 51.20 -35.26 1.93
CA ILE A 602 50.47 -36.37 1.30
C ILE A 602 51.41 -37.58 1.09
N GLN A 603 52.63 -37.34 0.61
CA GLN A 603 53.65 -38.37 0.46
C GLN A 603 54.02 -39.03 1.80
N ALA A 604 54.19 -38.24 2.85
CA ALA A 604 54.47 -38.74 4.19
C ALA A 604 53.31 -39.59 4.73
N LEU A 605 52.06 -39.16 4.49
CA LEU A 605 50.87 -39.90 4.89
C LEU A 605 50.73 -41.23 4.14
N ALA A 606 50.96 -41.24 2.83
CA ALA A 606 50.93 -42.46 2.01
C ALA A 606 51.96 -43.49 2.51
N LYS A 607 53.19 -43.03 2.82
CA LYS A 607 54.23 -43.88 3.43
C LYS A 607 53.81 -44.40 4.81
N LYS A 608 53.20 -43.55 5.65
CA LYS A 608 52.71 -43.93 7.00
C LYS A 608 51.60 -45.00 6.91
N LYS A 609 50.73 -44.92 5.91
CA LYS A 609 49.64 -45.88 5.68
C LYS A 609 50.05 -47.08 4.82
N ASN A 610 51.29 -47.11 4.34
CA ASN A 610 51.83 -48.15 3.46
C ASN A 610 51.00 -48.36 2.18
N ILE A 611 50.58 -47.25 1.56
CA ILE A 611 49.80 -47.22 0.31
C ILE A 611 50.67 -46.63 -0.80
N ASP A 612 50.64 -47.25 -1.99
CA ASP A 612 51.38 -46.76 -3.15
C ASP A 612 50.78 -45.44 -3.66
N LEU A 613 51.63 -44.43 -3.85
CA LEU A 613 51.25 -43.09 -4.32
C LEU A 613 51.91 -42.79 -5.67
N PHE A 614 51.08 -42.58 -6.69
CA PHE A 614 51.47 -42.14 -8.02
C PHE A 614 51.31 -40.63 -8.13
N ILE A 615 52.37 -39.92 -8.52
CA ILE A 615 52.36 -38.46 -8.59
C ILE A 615 52.52 -38.04 -10.04
N VAL A 616 51.64 -37.14 -10.50
CA VAL A 616 51.68 -36.56 -11.83
C VAL A 616 51.57 -35.05 -11.70
N SER A 617 52.60 -34.33 -12.16
CA SER A 617 52.53 -32.88 -12.26
C SER A 617 51.89 -32.51 -13.59
N MET A 618 50.69 -31.95 -13.55
CA MET A 618 49.92 -31.59 -14.75
C MET A 618 50.62 -30.46 -15.51
N GLY A 619 50.63 -30.58 -16.82
CA GLY A 619 51.31 -29.70 -17.77
C GLY A 619 51.25 -30.31 -19.17
N GLN A 620 51.88 -29.67 -20.15
CA GLN A 620 51.77 -30.09 -21.55
C GLN A 620 52.22 -31.54 -21.74
N GLY A 621 51.30 -32.40 -22.22
CA GLY A 621 51.57 -33.81 -22.55
C GLY A 621 51.55 -34.80 -21.38
N GLN A 622 51.29 -34.36 -20.14
CA GLN A 622 51.29 -35.23 -18.94
C GLN A 622 49.98 -36.01 -18.76
N GLU A 623 48.93 -35.66 -19.49
CA GLU A 623 47.62 -36.30 -19.41
C GLU A 623 47.64 -37.79 -19.80
N ILE A 624 48.55 -38.19 -20.70
CA ILE A 624 48.69 -39.59 -21.14
C ILE A 624 49.13 -40.46 -19.94
N LEU A 625 50.07 -39.94 -19.16
CA LEU A 625 50.59 -40.61 -17.97
C LEU A 625 49.55 -40.61 -16.84
N ALA A 626 48.81 -39.51 -16.69
CA ALA A 626 47.67 -39.43 -15.77
C ALA A 626 46.60 -40.49 -16.07
N ARG A 627 46.17 -40.65 -17.34
CA ARG A 627 45.22 -41.70 -17.78
C ARG A 627 45.67 -43.10 -17.40
N ARG A 628 46.95 -43.41 -17.66
CA ARG A 628 47.52 -44.71 -17.35
C ARG A 628 47.53 -44.99 -15.85
N TYR A 629 47.97 -44.04 -15.03
CA TYR A 629 48.00 -44.21 -13.59
C TYR A 629 46.61 -44.20 -12.95
N LEU A 630 45.65 -43.48 -13.52
CA LEU A 630 44.25 -43.56 -13.09
C LEU A 630 43.68 -44.97 -13.29
N GLN A 631 43.82 -45.55 -14.48
CA GLN A 631 43.35 -46.93 -14.74
C GLN A 631 44.07 -47.96 -13.86
N GLN A 632 45.37 -47.77 -13.64
CA GLN A 632 46.17 -48.64 -12.78
C GLN A 632 45.72 -48.55 -11.31
N THR A 633 45.46 -47.35 -10.78
CA THR A 633 45.05 -47.16 -9.38
C THR A 633 43.60 -47.58 -9.15
N ILE A 634 42.71 -47.45 -10.13
CA ILE A 634 41.34 -47.99 -10.06
C ILE A 634 41.35 -49.52 -9.92
N THR A 635 42.25 -50.21 -10.65
CA THR A 635 42.29 -51.69 -10.70
C THR A 635 43.15 -52.34 -9.61
N LEU A 636 44.30 -51.75 -9.27
CA LEU A 636 45.25 -52.31 -8.30
C LEU A 636 45.15 -51.68 -6.91
N GLY A 637 44.38 -50.61 -6.75
CA GLY A 637 44.39 -49.79 -5.54
C GLY A 637 45.57 -48.82 -5.51
N GLY A 638 45.58 -47.95 -4.50
CA GLY A 638 46.58 -46.90 -4.34
C GLY A 638 46.07 -45.49 -4.61
N TRP A 639 46.95 -44.50 -4.39
CA TRP A 639 46.60 -43.10 -4.47
C TRP A 639 47.17 -42.46 -5.74
N LEU A 640 46.38 -41.60 -6.38
CA LEU A 640 46.82 -40.76 -7.49
C LEU A 640 46.84 -39.30 -7.03
N LEU A 641 47.99 -38.62 -7.14
CA LEU A 641 48.12 -37.19 -6.87
C LEU A 641 48.36 -36.45 -8.19
N LEU A 642 47.41 -35.62 -8.60
CA LEU A 642 47.55 -34.69 -9.71
C LEU A 642 47.95 -33.31 -9.17
N GLN A 643 49.17 -32.87 -9.47
CA GLN A 643 49.66 -31.54 -9.10
C GLN A 643 49.35 -30.51 -10.16
N ASN A 644 49.13 -29.26 -9.76
CA ASN A 644 48.87 -28.13 -10.66
C ASN A 644 47.70 -28.41 -11.62
N ALA A 645 46.61 -28.97 -11.11
CA ALA A 645 45.50 -29.44 -11.93
C ALA A 645 44.86 -28.35 -12.82
N HIS A 646 44.92 -27.08 -12.41
CA HIS A 646 44.56 -25.91 -13.24
C HIS A 646 45.30 -25.82 -14.59
N LEU A 647 46.46 -26.46 -14.76
CA LEU A 647 47.20 -26.49 -16.02
C LEU A 647 46.69 -27.55 -17.01
N GLY A 648 45.73 -28.40 -16.61
CA GLY A 648 45.20 -29.49 -17.42
C GLY A 648 43.68 -29.58 -17.36
N LEU A 649 42.98 -28.47 -17.64
CA LEU A 649 41.52 -28.34 -17.50
C LEU A 649 40.75 -29.34 -18.38
N ASP A 650 41.15 -29.51 -19.64
CA ASP A 650 40.50 -30.44 -20.58
C ASP A 650 40.52 -31.89 -20.07
N TYR A 651 41.63 -32.31 -19.47
CA TYR A 651 41.75 -33.65 -18.88
C TYR A 651 40.90 -33.82 -17.63
N LEU A 652 40.67 -32.76 -16.86
CA LEU A 652 39.85 -32.85 -15.66
C LEU A 652 38.40 -33.20 -15.99
N GLU A 653 37.84 -32.69 -17.09
CA GLU A 653 36.50 -33.08 -17.56
C GLU A 653 36.44 -34.59 -17.89
N GLU A 654 37.40 -35.10 -18.66
CA GLU A 654 37.51 -36.53 -18.98
C GLU A 654 37.71 -37.40 -17.74
N PHE A 655 38.56 -36.95 -16.80
CA PHE A 655 38.80 -37.61 -15.53
C PHE A 655 37.51 -37.77 -14.72
N TYR A 656 36.69 -36.71 -14.67
CA TYR A 656 35.40 -36.75 -13.96
C TYR A 656 34.41 -37.70 -14.61
N GLU A 657 34.31 -37.69 -15.95
CA GLU A 657 33.47 -38.65 -16.68
C GLU A 657 33.91 -40.09 -16.40
N THR A 658 35.22 -40.35 -16.36
CA THR A 658 35.78 -41.68 -16.06
C THR A 658 35.45 -42.13 -14.64
N LEU A 659 35.51 -41.23 -13.65
CA LEU A 659 35.14 -41.54 -12.27
C LEU A 659 33.64 -41.85 -12.10
N ILE A 660 32.76 -41.18 -12.85
CA ILE A 660 31.32 -41.47 -12.82
C ILE A 660 31.00 -42.77 -13.53
N ALA A 661 31.59 -43.00 -14.71
CA ALA A 661 31.31 -44.16 -15.54
C ALA A 661 31.81 -45.49 -14.94
N THR A 662 32.75 -45.42 -13.99
CA THR A 662 33.30 -46.60 -13.33
C THR A 662 32.45 -47.00 -12.11
N ASP A 663 31.93 -48.22 -12.10
CA ASP A 663 31.08 -48.72 -11.01
C ASP A 663 31.85 -49.40 -9.87
N THR A 664 33.02 -49.98 -10.17
CA THR A 664 33.82 -50.77 -9.23
C THR A 664 35.20 -50.18 -9.03
N PHE A 665 35.57 -49.92 -7.78
CA PHE A 665 36.87 -49.40 -7.37
C PHE A 665 37.50 -50.31 -6.34
N ASP A 666 38.83 -50.35 -6.29
CA ASP A 666 39.52 -50.88 -5.13
C ASP A 666 39.24 -50.03 -3.87
N PRO A 667 39.04 -50.62 -2.68
CA PRO A 667 38.76 -49.87 -1.45
C PRO A 667 39.85 -48.87 -1.05
N SER A 668 41.11 -49.11 -1.44
CA SER A 668 42.25 -48.23 -1.13
C SER A 668 42.42 -47.07 -2.12
N PHE A 669 41.66 -47.07 -3.24
CA PHE A 669 41.75 -46.07 -4.28
C PHE A 669 41.34 -44.67 -3.78
N ARG A 670 42.21 -43.67 -3.92
CA ARG A 670 41.90 -42.25 -3.67
C ARG A 670 42.60 -41.35 -4.67
N VAL A 671 41.95 -40.25 -5.03
CA VAL A 671 42.55 -39.22 -5.89
C VAL A 671 42.72 -37.92 -5.12
N TRP A 672 43.94 -37.41 -5.12
CA TRP A 672 44.32 -36.11 -4.59
C TRP A 672 44.56 -35.15 -5.76
N LEU A 673 43.96 -33.97 -5.70
CA LEU A 673 44.12 -32.91 -6.67
C LEU A 673 44.72 -31.71 -5.95
N THR A 674 45.77 -31.08 -6.49
CA THR A 674 46.23 -29.78 -6.00
C THR A 674 46.11 -28.75 -7.10
N THR A 675 45.48 -27.62 -6.79
CA THR A 675 45.21 -26.58 -7.79
C THR A 675 45.25 -25.19 -7.18
N GLU A 676 45.70 -24.22 -7.98
CA GLU A 676 45.41 -22.82 -7.74
C GLU A 676 43.97 -22.51 -8.19
N THR A 677 43.42 -21.41 -7.69
CA THR A 677 42.07 -20.98 -8.06
C THR A 677 42.03 -20.53 -9.52
N HIS A 678 41.19 -21.16 -10.33
CA HIS A 678 41.00 -20.82 -11.75
C HIS A 678 39.52 -20.68 -12.08
N SER A 679 39.15 -19.71 -12.92
CA SER A 679 37.74 -19.41 -13.25
C SER A 679 37.08 -20.49 -14.11
N GLU A 680 37.85 -21.19 -14.93
CA GLU A 680 37.37 -22.26 -15.81
C GLU A 680 37.55 -23.67 -15.21
N PHE A 681 37.85 -23.76 -13.91
CA PHE A 681 37.98 -25.06 -13.26
C PHE A 681 36.62 -25.78 -13.25
N PRO A 682 36.55 -27.09 -13.62
CA PRO A 682 35.28 -27.80 -13.73
C PRO A 682 34.46 -27.78 -12.43
N ILE A 683 33.27 -27.20 -12.49
CA ILE A 683 32.38 -27.03 -11.32
C ILE A 683 31.97 -28.39 -10.75
N GLN A 684 31.82 -29.41 -11.59
CA GLN A 684 31.38 -30.73 -11.21
C GLN A 684 32.39 -31.43 -10.28
N ILE A 685 33.69 -31.29 -10.55
CA ILE A 685 34.76 -31.74 -9.65
C ILE A 685 34.75 -30.91 -8.38
N LEU A 686 34.59 -29.59 -8.52
CA LEU A 686 34.52 -28.70 -7.38
C LEU A 686 33.28 -28.97 -6.52
N GLN A 687 32.19 -29.57 -7.02
CA GLN A 687 31.05 -29.94 -6.18
C GLN A 687 31.26 -31.32 -5.52
N SER A 688 31.75 -32.30 -6.27
CA SER A 688 31.90 -33.70 -5.85
C SER A 688 33.14 -34.02 -5.00
N SER A 689 34.09 -33.09 -4.88
CA SER A 689 35.32 -33.26 -4.09
C SER A 689 35.18 -32.81 -2.62
N ILE A 690 36.04 -33.32 -1.74
CA ILE A 690 36.29 -32.72 -0.42
C ILE A 690 37.39 -31.67 -0.59
N LYS A 691 37.14 -30.44 -0.12
CA LYS A 691 38.04 -29.30 -0.35
C LYS A 691 38.77 -28.99 0.94
N PHE A 692 40.07 -28.81 0.84
CA PHE A 692 40.87 -28.35 1.95
C PHE A 692 41.86 -27.29 1.48
N THR A 693 42.18 -26.37 2.37
CA THR A 693 43.22 -25.35 2.14
C THR A 693 44.39 -25.66 3.06
N ASN A 694 45.61 -25.64 2.50
CA ASN A 694 46.84 -25.72 3.27
C ASN A 694 47.41 -24.31 3.41
N GLU A 695 46.84 -23.51 4.32
CA GLU A 695 47.29 -22.14 4.53
C GLU A 695 48.61 -22.11 5.31
N PRO A 696 49.53 -21.17 5.00
CA PRO A 696 50.68 -20.94 5.87
C PRO A 696 50.18 -20.51 7.26
N PRO A 697 50.83 -20.97 8.34
CA PRO A 697 50.43 -20.60 9.69
C PRO A 697 50.46 -19.08 9.86
N GLN A 698 49.34 -18.51 10.32
CA GLN A 698 49.24 -17.07 10.60
C GLN A 698 49.73 -16.76 12.01
N GLY A 699 50.62 -15.78 12.11
CA GLY A 699 51.27 -15.33 13.33
C GLY A 699 52.67 -15.92 13.56
N VAL A 700 53.47 -15.23 14.35
CA VAL A 700 54.84 -15.61 14.71
C VAL A 700 54.85 -16.90 15.51
N ARG A 701 53.88 -17.07 16.42
CA ARG A 701 53.70 -18.32 17.19
C ARG A 701 53.54 -19.52 16.27
N ALA A 702 52.58 -19.46 15.35
CA ALA A 702 52.25 -20.57 14.48
C ALA A 702 53.37 -20.84 13.45
N GLY A 703 54.00 -19.79 12.92
CA GLY A 703 55.17 -19.88 12.05
C GLY A 703 56.35 -20.60 12.71
N LEU A 704 56.75 -20.16 13.91
CA LEU A 704 57.84 -20.78 14.66
C LEU A 704 57.52 -22.22 15.06
N LYS A 705 56.29 -22.50 15.50
CA LYS A 705 55.86 -23.85 15.88
C LYS A 705 55.92 -24.81 14.69
N ARG A 706 55.56 -24.35 13.49
CA ARG A 706 55.72 -25.12 12.24
C ARG A 706 57.20 -25.38 11.94
N THR A 707 58.06 -24.35 11.96
CA THR A 707 59.48 -24.53 11.67
C THR A 707 60.16 -25.46 12.68
N TYR A 708 59.89 -25.31 13.97
CA TYR A 708 60.44 -26.18 15.02
C TYR A 708 59.82 -27.58 15.05
N GLY A 709 58.58 -27.75 14.59
CA GLY A 709 57.99 -29.08 14.37
C GLY A 709 58.67 -29.88 13.26
N LEU A 710 59.41 -29.23 12.36
CA LEU A 710 60.22 -29.87 11.31
C LEU A 710 61.67 -30.12 11.75
N ILE A 711 62.10 -29.61 12.91
CA ILE A 711 63.46 -29.75 13.42
C ILE A 711 63.50 -30.94 14.38
N ASN A 712 64.44 -31.86 14.15
CA ASN A 712 64.72 -32.95 15.10
C ASN A 712 65.75 -32.49 16.15
N GLN A 713 65.80 -33.17 17.31
CA GLN A 713 66.76 -32.88 18.38
C GLN A 713 68.22 -32.93 17.86
N ASP A 714 68.54 -33.84 16.94
CA ASP A 714 69.86 -33.96 16.32
C ASP A 714 70.29 -32.68 15.58
N LYS A 715 69.34 -32.01 14.92
CA LYS A 715 69.62 -30.75 14.19
C LYS A 715 69.79 -29.57 15.16
N LEU A 716 69.13 -29.61 16.32
CA LEU A 716 69.31 -28.64 17.39
C LEU A 716 70.69 -28.79 18.09
N GLU A 717 71.22 -30.01 18.11
CA GLU A 717 72.50 -30.36 18.75
C GLU A 717 73.66 -30.54 17.76
N TYR A 718 73.44 -30.25 16.47
CA TYR A 718 74.41 -30.46 15.39
C TYR A 718 75.79 -29.83 15.67
N ILE A 719 75.83 -28.60 16.22
CA ILE A 719 77.07 -27.93 16.65
C ILE A 719 76.99 -27.60 18.14
N GLU A 720 77.99 -28.02 18.92
CA GLU A 720 78.07 -27.78 20.38
C GLU A 720 78.45 -26.34 20.77
N THR A 721 78.52 -25.41 19.81
CA THR A 721 78.89 -24.02 20.07
C THR A 721 77.75 -23.22 20.71
N ILE A 722 78.12 -22.24 21.53
CA ILE A 722 77.17 -21.28 22.12
C ILE A 722 76.43 -20.43 21.07
N TYR A 723 76.92 -20.38 19.84
CA TYR A 723 76.40 -19.55 18.76
C TYR A 723 75.27 -20.22 17.96
N TRP A 724 75.27 -21.55 17.85
CA TRP A 724 74.38 -22.30 16.96
C TRP A 724 72.90 -22.11 17.28
N ARG A 725 72.48 -22.38 18.53
CA ARG A 725 71.06 -22.36 18.91
C ARG A 725 70.43 -20.95 18.80
N PRO A 726 71.09 -19.86 19.25
CA PRO A 726 70.57 -18.50 19.05
C PRO A 726 70.47 -18.11 17.57
N LEU A 727 71.43 -18.50 16.72
CA LEU A 727 71.40 -18.22 15.29
C LEU A 727 70.31 -19.02 14.56
N LEU A 728 70.10 -20.28 14.94
CA LEU A 728 69.02 -21.11 14.43
C LEU A 728 67.66 -20.48 14.77
N TYR A 729 67.47 -20.07 16.04
CA TYR A 729 66.25 -19.40 16.47
C TYR A 729 66.05 -18.06 15.76
N ALA A 730 67.10 -17.24 15.63
CA ALA A 730 67.03 -15.95 14.93
C ALA A 730 66.69 -16.09 13.44
N THR A 731 67.22 -17.13 12.78
CA THR A 731 66.90 -17.42 11.37
C THR A 731 65.48 -17.92 11.21
N SER A 732 65.00 -18.78 12.11
CA SER A 732 63.60 -19.22 12.15
C SER A 732 62.64 -18.06 12.43
N PHE A 733 63.00 -17.17 13.36
CA PHE A 733 62.23 -15.96 13.66
C PHE A 733 62.17 -15.01 12.46
N LEU A 734 63.30 -14.76 11.79
CA LEU A 734 63.35 -13.97 10.57
C LEU A 734 62.44 -14.56 9.48
N HIS A 735 62.47 -15.88 9.29
CA HIS A 735 61.62 -16.56 8.32
C HIS A 735 60.13 -16.34 8.61
N SER A 736 59.70 -16.51 9.87
CA SER A 736 58.31 -16.24 10.27
C SER A 736 57.92 -14.78 10.08
N ILE A 737 58.79 -13.81 10.39
CA ILE A 737 58.51 -12.38 10.20
C ILE A 737 58.35 -12.04 8.71
N VAL A 738 59.26 -12.52 7.87
CA VAL A 738 59.26 -12.22 6.44
C VAL A 738 58.01 -12.78 5.75
N GLN A 739 57.55 -13.97 6.16
CA GLN A 739 56.28 -14.57 5.73
C GLN A 739 55.06 -13.77 6.23
N GLU A 740 55.00 -13.50 7.54
CA GLU A 740 53.87 -12.78 8.15
C GLU A 740 53.71 -11.37 7.61
N ARG A 741 54.82 -10.70 7.30
CA ARG A 741 54.81 -9.32 6.82
C ARG A 741 54.08 -9.17 5.47
N ARG A 742 53.91 -10.26 4.70
CA ARG A 742 53.09 -10.28 3.47
C ARG A 742 51.63 -9.90 3.73
N LYS A 743 51.09 -10.15 4.94
CA LYS A 743 49.69 -9.86 5.27
C LYS A 743 49.33 -8.38 5.19
N PHE A 744 50.31 -7.49 5.36
CA PHE A 744 50.11 -6.03 5.35
C PHE A 744 50.16 -5.42 3.94
N GLY A 745 50.22 -6.25 2.89
CA GLY A 745 50.28 -5.77 1.50
C GLY A 745 51.47 -4.81 1.28
N PRO A 746 51.28 -3.69 0.56
CA PRO A 746 52.35 -2.72 0.27
C PRO A 746 53.05 -2.12 1.50
N LEU A 747 52.39 -2.06 2.67
CA LEU A 747 53.04 -1.61 3.92
C LEU A 747 54.07 -2.63 4.43
N GLY A 748 53.81 -3.91 4.15
CA GLY A 748 54.72 -5.00 4.46
C GLY A 748 55.83 -5.11 3.43
N TRP A 749 55.45 -5.46 2.21
CA TRP A 749 56.31 -5.62 1.04
C TRP A 749 55.67 -4.92 -0.15
N ASN A 750 56.44 -4.16 -0.95
CA ASN A 750 55.90 -3.53 -2.15
C ASN A 750 55.41 -4.58 -3.15
N ILE A 751 56.12 -5.71 -3.24
CA ILE A 751 55.76 -6.85 -4.08
C ILE A 751 55.58 -8.09 -3.18
N PRO A 752 54.50 -8.88 -3.37
CA PRO A 752 54.23 -10.05 -2.53
C PRO A 752 55.17 -11.23 -2.87
N TYR A 753 56.40 -11.20 -2.38
CA TYR A 753 57.37 -12.27 -2.58
C TYR A 753 56.97 -13.57 -1.90
N GLU A 754 57.31 -14.70 -2.53
CA GLU A 754 57.13 -16.03 -1.97
C GLU A 754 58.41 -16.50 -1.29
N PHE A 755 58.34 -16.62 0.04
CA PHE A 755 59.42 -17.10 0.88
C PHE A 755 59.10 -18.50 1.38
N ASN A 756 59.89 -19.47 0.92
CA ASN A 756 59.63 -20.88 1.12
C ASN A 756 60.55 -21.48 2.19
N GLN A 757 60.21 -22.69 2.64
CA GLN A 757 61.02 -23.44 3.59
C GLN A 757 62.44 -23.69 3.06
N THR A 758 62.60 -23.82 1.75
CA THR A 758 63.91 -24.00 1.09
C THR A 758 64.85 -22.82 1.34
N ASP A 759 64.33 -21.59 1.42
CA ASP A 759 65.15 -20.39 1.66
C ASP A 759 65.66 -20.37 3.11
N TRP A 760 64.84 -20.88 4.05
CA TRP A 760 65.25 -21.10 5.43
C TRP A 760 66.28 -22.24 5.53
N GLU A 761 66.05 -23.38 4.88
CA GLU A 761 66.97 -24.52 4.89
C GLU A 761 68.34 -24.16 4.34
N ALA A 762 68.38 -23.43 3.22
CA ALA A 762 69.63 -22.96 2.61
C ALA A 762 70.37 -21.96 3.52
N SER A 763 69.63 -21.08 4.20
CA SER A 763 70.20 -20.14 5.17
C SER A 763 70.78 -20.86 6.39
N VAL A 764 70.07 -21.86 6.91
CA VAL A 764 70.52 -22.69 8.04
C VAL A 764 71.73 -23.53 7.65
N GLN A 765 71.73 -24.17 6.47
CA GLN A 765 72.86 -24.95 5.97
C GLN A 765 74.10 -24.07 5.80
N TYR A 766 73.93 -22.84 5.30
CA TYR A 766 75.04 -21.90 5.23
C TYR A 766 75.60 -21.55 6.61
N ILE A 767 74.73 -21.31 7.60
CA ILE A 767 75.15 -21.05 8.98
C ILE A 767 75.91 -22.26 9.56
N GLN A 768 75.45 -23.48 9.30
CA GLN A 768 76.13 -24.71 9.72
C GLN A 768 77.55 -24.76 9.15
N ASN A 769 77.68 -24.70 7.83
CA ASN A 769 78.96 -24.75 7.15
C ASN A 769 79.89 -23.60 7.61
N HIS A 770 79.33 -22.40 7.80
CA HIS A 770 80.10 -21.24 8.26
C HIS A 770 80.64 -21.42 9.68
N LEU A 771 79.87 -22.03 10.59
CA LEU A 771 80.29 -22.32 11.95
C LEU A 771 81.24 -23.51 12.05
N ASP A 772 81.09 -24.51 11.18
CA ASP A 772 82.00 -25.67 11.10
C ASP A 772 83.40 -25.27 10.58
N ASP A 773 83.46 -24.34 9.62
CA ASP A 773 84.71 -23.81 9.05
C ASP A 773 85.39 -22.74 9.95
N MET A 774 84.75 -22.33 11.06
CA MET A 774 85.26 -21.27 11.93
C MET A 774 86.39 -21.77 12.85
N ASN A 775 87.50 -21.05 12.83
CA ASN A 775 88.55 -21.22 13.83
C ASN A 775 88.05 -20.77 15.21
N PRO A 776 88.29 -21.52 16.31
CA PRO A 776 87.83 -21.18 17.67
C PRO A 776 88.31 -19.83 18.24
N LYS A 777 89.24 -19.15 17.53
CA LYS A 777 89.83 -17.85 17.92
C LYS A 777 89.29 -16.65 17.12
N LEU A 778 88.46 -16.88 16.09
CA LEU A 778 87.88 -15.82 15.26
C LEU A 778 86.40 -15.64 15.59
N ASN A 779 85.97 -14.38 15.73
CA ASN A 779 84.56 -14.01 15.87
C ASN A 779 83.83 -14.17 14.54
N ILE A 780 82.50 -14.32 14.60
CA ILE A 780 81.62 -14.50 13.43
C ILE A 780 81.78 -13.34 12.45
N SER A 781 81.95 -13.65 11.16
CA SER A 781 81.97 -12.63 10.11
C SER A 781 80.54 -12.15 9.81
N TRP A 782 80.06 -11.20 10.60
CA TRP A 782 78.71 -10.64 10.43
C TRP A 782 78.48 -10.03 9.05
N LYS A 783 79.52 -9.50 8.40
CA LYS A 783 79.40 -8.96 7.03
C LYS A 783 79.07 -10.06 6.03
N ALA A 784 79.73 -11.21 6.12
CA ALA A 784 79.47 -12.36 5.26
C ALA A 784 78.10 -12.98 5.56
N LEU A 785 77.79 -13.20 6.85
CA LEU A 785 76.52 -13.78 7.27
C LEU A 785 75.32 -12.94 6.84
N ARG A 786 75.36 -11.62 7.08
CA ARG A 786 74.30 -10.70 6.68
C ARG A 786 74.14 -10.67 5.17
N TYR A 787 75.25 -10.56 4.43
CA TYR A 787 75.22 -10.55 2.97
C TYR A 787 74.57 -11.82 2.40
N MET A 788 74.96 -13.00 2.92
CA MET A 788 74.39 -14.27 2.49
C MET A 788 72.89 -14.37 2.79
N ILE A 789 72.45 -14.04 4.01
CA ILE A 789 71.04 -14.12 4.39
C ILE A 789 70.20 -13.08 3.64
N SER A 790 70.60 -11.79 3.65
CA SER A 790 69.75 -10.71 3.14
C SER A 790 69.84 -10.48 1.63
N GLU A 791 71.00 -10.70 1.00
CA GLU A 791 71.19 -10.36 -0.42
C GLU A 791 71.18 -11.57 -1.34
N ILE A 792 71.64 -12.74 -0.88
CA ILE A 792 71.71 -13.96 -1.70
C ILE A 792 70.51 -14.87 -1.46
N GLN A 793 70.31 -15.36 -0.23
CA GLN A 793 69.26 -16.36 0.07
C GLN A 793 67.86 -15.74 -0.07
N TYR A 794 67.49 -14.83 0.83
CA TYR A 794 66.20 -14.13 0.72
C TYR A 794 66.24 -13.04 -0.35
N GLY A 795 67.38 -12.35 -0.51
CA GLY A 795 67.54 -11.27 -1.48
C GLY A 795 67.55 -11.72 -2.94
N GLY A 796 67.75 -13.01 -3.23
CA GLY A 796 67.57 -13.58 -4.56
C GLY A 796 66.11 -13.59 -5.03
N ARG A 797 65.15 -13.54 -4.10
CA ARG A 797 63.71 -13.42 -4.39
C ARG A 797 63.25 -11.97 -4.53
N ILE A 798 63.95 -11.05 -3.86
CA ILE A 798 63.55 -9.65 -3.75
C ILE A 798 64.03 -8.87 -4.97
N THR A 799 63.07 -8.38 -5.75
CA THR A 799 63.31 -7.62 -6.98
C THR A 799 63.36 -6.11 -6.77
N ASP A 800 62.67 -5.58 -5.76
CA ASP A 800 62.56 -4.15 -5.48
C ASP A 800 63.68 -3.67 -4.53
N ASP A 801 64.27 -2.52 -4.83
CA ASP A 801 65.40 -1.97 -4.07
C ASP A 801 65.02 -1.51 -2.66
N ARG A 802 63.78 -1.04 -2.46
CA ARG A 802 63.32 -0.60 -1.13
C ARG A 802 63.07 -1.81 -0.23
N ASP A 803 62.49 -2.85 -0.79
CA ASP A 803 62.30 -4.14 -0.12
C ASP A 803 63.64 -4.81 0.20
N ARG A 804 64.62 -4.73 -0.71
CA ARG A 804 65.99 -5.20 -0.46
C ARG A 804 66.63 -4.45 0.72
N ARG A 805 66.47 -3.12 0.77
CA ARG A 805 66.94 -2.29 1.88
C ARG A 805 66.30 -2.68 3.21
N LEU A 806 65.00 -3.00 3.21
CA LEU A 806 64.29 -3.49 4.39
C LEU A 806 64.89 -4.82 4.88
N MET A 807 65.12 -5.78 3.99
CA MET A 807 65.72 -7.08 4.33
C MET A 807 67.13 -6.92 4.91
N ILE A 808 67.96 -6.06 4.31
CA ILE A 808 69.30 -5.72 4.82
C ILE A 808 69.21 -5.10 6.23
N THR A 809 68.16 -4.31 6.49
CA THR A 809 67.96 -3.66 7.79
C THR A 809 67.63 -4.69 8.88
N TYR A 810 66.79 -5.69 8.59
CA TYR A 810 66.57 -6.82 9.50
C TYR A 810 67.86 -7.59 9.79
N ALA A 811 68.60 -7.93 8.74
CA ALA A 811 69.86 -8.66 8.90
C ALA A 811 70.86 -7.88 9.78
N LYS A 812 70.96 -6.56 9.61
CA LYS A 812 71.81 -5.70 10.44
C LYS A 812 71.33 -5.61 11.90
N LYS A 813 70.02 -5.49 12.13
CA LYS A 813 69.43 -5.32 13.47
C LYS A 813 69.50 -6.58 14.32
N TRP A 814 69.28 -7.75 13.70
CA TRP A 814 69.18 -9.01 14.44
C TRP A 814 70.46 -9.84 14.45
N PHE A 815 71.25 -9.83 13.38
CA PHE A 815 72.49 -10.63 13.31
C PHE A 815 73.69 -9.77 13.67
N ASN A 816 73.94 -9.59 14.96
CA ASN A 816 75.10 -8.88 15.50
C ASN A 816 75.52 -9.50 16.84
N ASP A 817 76.63 -9.02 17.43
CA ASP A 817 77.16 -9.57 18.68
C ASP A 817 76.17 -9.48 19.86
N LEU A 818 75.22 -8.54 19.85
CA LEU A 818 74.21 -8.41 20.89
C LEU A 818 73.26 -9.62 20.91
N LEU A 819 73.12 -10.38 19.81
CA LEU A 819 72.27 -11.58 19.73
C LEU A 819 72.56 -12.59 20.85
N PHE A 820 73.81 -12.66 21.31
CA PHE A 820 74.23 -13.60 22.36
C PHE A 820 74.12 -13.02 23.78
N SER A 821 73.78 -11.73 23.91
CA SER A 821 73.53 -11.10 25.21
C SER A 821 72.22 -11.60 25.82
N SER A 822 72.16 -11.66 27.15
CA SER A 822 70.91 -11.91 27.88
C SER A 822 69.84 -10.85 27.65
N ASP A 823 70.26 -9.65 27.27
CA ASP A 823 69.38 -8.47 27.17
C ASP A 823 68.77 -8.33 25.77
N PHE A 824 69.18 -9.17 24.82
CA PHE A 824 68.67 -9.11 23.46
C PHE A 824 67.23 -9.62 23.38
N LYS A 825 66.40 -8.80 22.75
CA LYS A 825 65.01 -9.09 22.43
C LYS A 825 64.74 -8.66 20.99
N PHE A 826 63.96 -9.43 20.26
CA PHE A 826 63.47 -9.03 18.94
C PHE A 826 62.43 -7.91 19.07
N TYR A 827 61.55 -8.07 20.08
CA TYR A 827 60.54 -7.14 20.53
C TYR A 827 60.19 -7.46 22.00
N ASP A 828 59.52 -6.56 22.71
CA ASP A 828 59.11 -6.83 24.10
C ASP A 828 58.20 -8.08 24.18
N GLY A 829 58.59 -9.04 25.01
CA GLY A 829 57.95 -10.36 25.09
C GLY A 829 58.52 -11.42 24.14
N TYR A 830 59.35 -11.06 23.16
CA TYR A 830 59.92 -11.98 22.17
C TYR A 830 61.46 -12.02 22.29
N SER A 831 61.95 -12.88 23.18
CA SER A 831 63.38 -13.17 23.38
C SER A 831 63.77 -14.58 22.91
N ILE A 832 65.08 -14.82 22.78
CA ILE A 832 65.64 -16.13 22.47
C ILE A 832 65.57 -17.01 23.73
N PRO A 833 64.91 -18.18 23.69
CA PRO A 833 64.86 -19.07 24.83
C PRO A 833 66.20 -19.78 25.05
N LYS A 834 66.63 -19.85 26.32
CA LYS A 834 67.88 -20.50 26.76
C LYS A 834 67.65 -21.96 27.15
N VAL A 835 66.91 -22.70 26.32
CA VAL A 835 66.47 -24.07 26.59
C VAL A 835 67.27 -25.08 25.75
N LYS A 836 67.28 -26.34 26.16
CA LYS A 836 68.10 -27.38 25.47
C LYS A 836 67.30 -28.42 24.72
N ARG A 837 66.05 -28.67 25.12
CA ARG A 837 65.20 -29.69 24.51
C ARG A 837 64.22 -29.04 23.55
N LEU A 838 63.90 -29.74 22.46
CA LEU A 838 62.93 -29.26 21.48
C LEU A 838 61.54 -28.98 22.10
N ASP A 839 61.07 -29.86 22.99
CA ASP A 839 59.77 -29.69 23.66
C ASP A 839 59.69 -28.38 24.46
N GLU A 840 60.79 -27.99 25.12
CA GLU A 840 60.88 -26.73 25.88
C GLU A 840 60.86 -25.50 24.96
N TYR A 841 61.36 -25.61 23.72
CA TYR A 841 61.20 -24.56 22.70
C TYR A 841 59.73 -24.42 22.29
N ILE A 842 59.03 -25.53 22.07
CA ILE A 842 57.61 -25.54 21.69
C ILE A 842 56.75 -24.96 22.82
N ASP A 843 56.98 -25.37 24.07
CA ASP A 843 56.29 -24.84 25.25
C ASP A 843 56.52 -23.34 25.45
N TYR A 844 57.71 -22.85 25.12
CA TYR A 844 58.02 -21.42 25.16
C TYR A 844 57.29 -20.66 24.05
N ILE A 845 57.27 -21.19 22.82
CA ILE A 845 56.55 -20.61 21.69
C ILE A 845 55.04 -20.59 21.96
N ASP A 846 54.50 -21.60 22.64
CA ASP A 846 53.07 -21.68 22.96
C ASP A 846 52.58 -20.61 23.95
N LYS A 847 53.49 -19.95 24.67
CA LYS A 847 53.17 -18.80 25.54
C LYS A 847 52.98 -17.49 24.78
N PHE A 848 53.30 -17.43 23.48
CA PHE A 848 53.09 -16.23 22.68
C PHE A 848 51.61 -15.97 22.42
N SER A 849 51.28 -14.68 22.25
CA SER A 849 49.94 -14.23 21.89
C SER A 849 49.46 -14.86 20.59
N LEU A 850 48.14 -15.07 20.46
CA LEU A 850 47.50 -15.48 19.20
C LEU A 850 47.46 -14.32 18.18
N ILE A 851 47.46 -13.09 18.66
CA ILE A 851 47.47 -11.87 17.84
C ILE A 851 48.78 -11.13 18.15
N ASP A 852 49.65 -11.06 17.16
CA ASP A 852 50.94 -10.40 17.28
C ASP A 852 50.83 -8.89 16.96
N PRO A 853 51.41 -8.01 17.80
CA PRO A 853 51.38 -6.57 17.55
C PRO A 853 52.23 -6.20 16.32
N PRO A 854 51.81 -5.28 15.44
CA PRO A 854 52.53 -4.91 14.22
C PRO A 854 54.00 -4.51 14.42
N GLN A 855 54.32 -3.99 15.60
CA GLN A 855 55.64 -3.54 16.01
C GLN A 855 56.66 -4.67 16.02
N ILE A 856 56.25 -5.93 16.20
CA ILE A 856 57.14 -7.10 16.09
C ILE A 856 57.70 -7.23 14.68
N PHE A 857 56.87 -6.90 13.68
CA PHE A 857 57.26 -6.85 12.29
C PHE A 857 57.98 -5.54 11.98
N GLY A 858 58.17 -4.60 12.91
CA GLY A 858 58.74 -3.29 12.64
C GLY A 858 57.79 -2.36 11.88
N LEU A 859 56.48 -2.52 12.09
CA LEU A 859 55.42 -1.65 11.57
C LEU A 859 54.80 -0.81 12.70
N HIS A 860 54.17 0.31 12.33
CA HIS A 860 53.39 1.12 13.27
C HIS A 860 52.06 0.42 13.61
N ALA A 861 51.46 0.71 14.78
CA ALA A 861 50.18 0.14 15.22
C ALA A 861 49.06 0.30 14.16
N ASN A 862 49.00 1.46 13.51
CA ASN A 862 48.04 1.77 12.42
C ASN A 862 48.08 0.78 11.23
N ALA A 863 49.16 0.02 11.05
CA ALA A 863 49.20 -1.01 10.01
C ALA A 863 48.15 -2.10 10.27
N ASP A 864 47.87 -2.44 11.53
CA ASP A 864 46.83 -3.40 11.89
C ASP A 864 45.43 -2.86 11.65
N ILE A 865 45.21 -1.56 11.93
CA ILE A 865 43.94 -0.89 11.69
C ILE A 865 43.60 -0.95 10.20
N THR A 866 44.56 -0.59 9.35
CA THR A 866 44.40 -0.65 7.89
C THR A 866 44.14 -2.08 7.41
N TYR A 867 44.92 -3.04 7.91
CA TYR A 867 44.77 -4.46 7.56
C TYR A 867 43.39 -5.01 7.96
N SER A 868 42.99 -4.79 9.21
CA SER A 868 41.73 -5.27 9.77
C SER A 868 40.52 -4.61 9.10
N THR A 869 40.60 -3.31 8.81
CA THR A 869 39.56 -2.59 8.05
C THR A 869 39.40 -3.16 6.64
N ASN A 870 40.49 -3.37 5.91
CA ASN A 870 40.44 -3.94 4.57
C ASN A 870 39.93 -5.38 4.57
N ARG A 871 40.33 -6.17 5.56
CA ARG A 871 39.83 -7.55 5.74
C ARG A 871 38.34 -7.56 6.07
N ALA A 872 37.86 -6.63 6.92
CA ALA A 872 36.45 -6.50 7.25
C ALA A 872 35.63 -6.10 6.02
N LYS A 873 36.12 -5.14 5.25
CA LYS A 873 35.50 -4.73 3.98
C LYS A 873 35.41 -5.87 2.99
N SER A 874 36.50 -6.62 2.76
CA SER A 874 36.51 -7.78 1.85
C SER A 874 35.55 -8.88 2.31
N MET A 875 35.46 -9.13 3.63
CA MET A 875 34.49 -10.09 4.18
C MET A 875 33.05 -9.65 3.88
N LEU A 876 32.72 -8.38 4.13
CA LEU A 876 31.39 -7.84 3.88
C LEU A 876 31.03 -7.84 2.39
N GLU A 877 31.97 -7.48 1.51
CA GLU A 877 31.79 -7.56 0.06
C GLU A 877 31.51 -8.99 -0.40
N LYS A 878 32.22 -9.98 0.15
CA LYS A 878 31.94 -11.40 -0.13
C LYS A 878 30.57 -11.83 0.39
N ILE A 879 30.14 -11.38 1.56
CA ILE A 879 28.80 -11.66 2.09
C ILE A 879 27.72 -11.09 1.16
N VAL A 880 27.89 -9.84 0.69
CA VAL A 880 26.99 -9.21 -0.28
C VAL A 880 26.99 -9.97 -1.60
N TYR A 881 28.14 -10.45 -2.07
CA TYR A 881 28.25 -11.25 -3.29
C TYR A 881 27.52 -12.60 -3.21
N ILE A 882 27.53 -13.25 -2.04
CA ILE A 882 26.85 -14.53 -1.79
C ILE A 882 25.33 -14.35 -1.68
N GLN A 883 24.85 -13.14 -1.38
CA GLN A 883 23.43 -12.86 -1.28
C GLN A 883 22.76 -13.07 -2.66
N PRO A 884 21.62 -13.80 -2.73
CA PRO A 884 20.96 -14.07 -4.00
C PRO A 884 20.50 -12.76 -4.65
N LYS A 885 21.15 -12.39 -5.77
CA LYS A 885 20.90 -11.13 -6.51
C LYS A 885 19.49 -11.05 -7.11
N GLU A 886 18.79 -12.17 -7.21
CA GLU A 886 17.39 -12.25 -7.66
C GLU A 886 16.36 -11.97 -6.54
N ALA A 887 16.76 -12.02 -5.27
CA ALA A 887 15.87 -11.60 -4.18
C ALA A 887 15.55 -10.10 -4.26
N SER A 888 16.42 -9.30 -4.88
CA SER A 888 16.22 -7.87 -5.14
C SER A 888 15.47 -7.55 -6.44
N SER A 889 15.32 -8.48 -7.39
CA SER A 889 14.66 -8.19 -8.68
C SER A 889 13.13 -8.32 -8.64
N ASN A 890 12.57 -8.92 -7.59
CA ASN A 890 11.11 -9.03 -7.39
C ASN A 890 10.56 -7.98 -6.40
N ILE A 891 11.39 -7.03 -5.94
CA ILE A 891 10.95 -5.90 -5.11
C ILE A 891 10.26 -4.87 -6.02
N SER A 892 8.96 -5.04 -6.23
CA SER A 892 8.11 -4.09 -6.98
C SER A 892 7.85 -2.80 -6.18
N GLY A 893 8.90 -2.02 -5.96
CA GLY A 893 8.83 -0.75 -5.24
C GLY A 893 10.14 0.05 -5.16
N GLY A 894 11.30 -0.60 -5.29
CA GLY A 894 12.58 0.09 -5.51
C GLY A 894 12.76 0.45 -6.99
N GLU A 895 13.47 1.54 -7.29
CA GLU A 895 13.94 1.75 -8.67
C GLU A 895 14.71 0.51 -9.12
N THR A 896 14.37 -0.02 -10.31
CA THR A 896 15.10 -1.16 -10.85
C THR A 896 16.59 -0.81 -10.93
N ARG A 897 17.45 -1.82 -10.77
CA ARG A 897 18.91 -1.65 -10.88
C ARG A 897 19.29 -0.84 -12.11
N ASP A 898 18.65 -1.15 -13.23
CA ASP A 898 18.87 -0.48 -14.51
C ASP A 898 18.44 0.99 -14.45
N LYS A 899 17.33 1.31 -13.76
CA LYS A 899 16.86 2.68 -13.58
C LYS A 899 17.77 3.52 -12.65
N ILE A 900 18.29 2.93 -11.58
CA ILE A 900 19.28 3.59 -10.70
C ILE A 900 20.54 3.92 -11.49
N VAL A 901 21.07 2.95 -12.24
CA VAL A 901 22.24 3.16 -13.10
C VAL A 901 21.95 4.16 -14.20
N HIS A 902 20.76 4.16 -14.79
CA HIS A 902 20.34 5.13 -15.79
C HIS A 902 20.32 6.56 -15.22
N ASN A 903 19.79 6.75 -14.02
CA ASN A 903 19.77 8.04 -13.31
C ASN A 903 21.21 8.52 -13.00
N LEU A 904 22.06 7.64 -12.47
CA LEU A 904 23.48 7.93 -12.22
C LEU A 904 24.23 8.29 -13.50
N ALA A 905 24.01 7.54 -14.59
CA ALA A 905 24.61 7.80 -15.89
C ALA A 905 24.19 9.17 -16.42
N ASN A 906 22.92 9.54 -16.26
CA ASN A 906 22.40 10.84 -16.66
C ASN A 906 23.05 11.98 -15.86
N ASP A 907 23.12 11.84 -14.54
CA ASP A 907 23.77 12.83 -13.67
C ASP A 907 25.25 13.02 -13.99
N MET A 908 25.96 11.92 -14.28
CA MET A 908 27.36 11.95 -14.72
C MET A 908 27.50 12.62 -16.09
N LEU A 909 26.63 12.32 -17.05
CA LEU A 909 26.63 12.94 -18.38
C LEU A 909 26.37 14.45 -18.32
N ILE A 910 25.46 14.91 -17.47
CA ILE A 910 25.16 16.34 -17.26
C ILE A 910 26.38 17.07 -16.70
N LYS A 911 27.10 16.44 -15.76
CA LYS A 911 28.30 17.04 -15.12
C LYS A 911 29.57 16.89 -15.95
N LEU A 912 29.59 15.98 -16.93
CA LEU A 912 30.79 15.68 -17.71
C LEU A 912 31.17 16.89 -18.61
N PRO A 913 32.42 17.38 -18.55
CA PRO A 913 32.83 18.55 -19.32
C PRO A 913 32.77 18.34 -20.83
N LYS A 914 32.64 19.43 -21.59
CA LYS A 914 32.72 19.37 -23.05
C LYS A 914 34.12 18.97 -23.50
N ASN A 915 34.17 18.22 -24.60
CA ASN A 915 35.42 17.79 -25.23
C ASN A 915 36.23 19.02 -25.65
N PHE A 916 37.55 18.88 -25.62
CA PHE A 916 38.44 19.95 -26.03
C PHE A 916 38.36 20.15 -27.55
N ILE A 917 38.17 21.41 -27.97
CA ILE A 917 38.16 21.77 -29.39
C ILE A 917 39.60 21.79 -29.88
N GLN A 918 39.98 20.80 -30.71
CA GLN A 918 41.36 20.59 -31.12
C GLN A 918 42.01 21.82 -31.78
N HIS A 919 41.25 22.61 -32.54
CA HIS A 919 41.76 23.82 -33.17
C HIS A 919 42.11 24.91 -32.15
N GLU A 920 41.22 25.18 -31.19
CA GLU A 920 41.43 26.19 -30.14
C GLU A 920 42.57 25.80 -29.20
N VAL A 921 42.65 24.52 -28.83
CA VAL A 921 43.77 24.01 -28.03
C VAL A 921 45.08 24.20 -28.77
N ARG A 922 45.13 23.87 -30.06
CA ARG A 922 46.35 24.03 -30.87
C ARG A 922 46.78 25.48 -30.97
N GLU A 923 45.85 26.41 -31.17
CA GLU A 923 46.12 27.85 -31.23
C GLU A 923 46.63 28.40 -29.89
N LYS A 924 45.97 28.07 -28.77
CA LYS A 924 46.40 28.50 -27.43
C LYS A 924 47.78 27.94 -27.06
N LEU A 925 48.05 26.68 -27.39
CA LEU A 925 49.37 26.07 -27.18
C LEU A 925 50.45 26.67 -28.09
N GLN A 926 50.11 27.15 -29.29
CA GLN A 926 51.04 27.89 -30.16
C GLN A 926 51.44 29.23 -29.52
N ASN A 927 50.48 29.94 -28.95
CA ASN A 927 50.71 31.22 -28.26
C ASN A 927 51.59 31.08 -27.01
N MET A 928 51.59 29.90 -26.36
CA MET A 928 52.42 29.59 -25.18
C MET A 928 53.85 29.12 -25.50
N GLY A 929 54.18 28.93 -26.79
CA GLY A 929 55.48 28.45 -27.25
C GLY A 929 55.52 26.93 -27.42
N ILE A 930 55.41 26.48 -28.67
CA ILE A 930 55.28 25.06 -29.09
C ILE A 930 56.41 24.15 -28.57
N LEU A 931 57.61 24.70 -28.40
CA LEU A 931 58.82 23.95 -28.03
C LEU A 931 59.09 23.92 -26.51
N ASN A 932 58.26 24.58 -25.69
CA ASN A 932 58.45 24.55 -24.24
C ASN A 932 58.04 23.15 -23.69
N PRO A 933 58.91 22.45 -22.93
CA PRO A 933 58.60 21.15 -22.33
C PRO A 933 57.26 21.11 -21.56
N MET A 934 56.91 22.17 -20.83
CA MET A 934 55.64 22.25 -20.09
C MET A 934 54.42 22.34 -21.02
N VAL A 935 54.55 23.01 -22.17
CA VAL A 935 53.48 23.11 -23.18
C VAL A 935 53.29 21.76 -23.89
N ILE A 936 54.39 21.03 -24.13
CA ILE A 936 54.35 19.68 -24.69
C ILE A 936 53.67 18.70 -23.72
N PHE A 937 54.00 18.78 -22.42
CA PHE A 937 53.35 18.02 -21.37
C PHE A 937 51.84 18.33 -21.29
N LEU A 938 51.47 19.62 -21.21
CA LEU A 938 50.08 20.06 -21.18
C LEU A 938 49.30 19.53 -22.40
N ARG A 939 49.89 19.58 -23.59
CA ARG A 939 49.29 19.04 -24.82
C ARG A 939 49.01 17.54 -24.72
N GLN A 940 49.94 16.76 -24.18
CA GLN A 940 49.78 15.31 -24.02
C GLN A 940 48.71 14.97 -22.98
N GLU A 941 48.69 15.69 -21.86
CA GLU A 941 47.71 15.50 -20.79
C GLU A 941 46.29 15.91 -21.21
N ILE A 942 46.13 17.04 -21.92
CA ILE A 942 44.85 17.45 -22.52
C ILE A 942 44.35 16.37 -23.49
N HIS A 943 45.24 15.82 -24.33
CA HIS A 943 44.86 14.75 -25.26
C HIS A 943 44.43 13.47 -24.52
N ARG A 944 45.09 13.12 -23.43
CA ARG A 944 44.73 11.97 -22.59
C ARG A 944 43.36 12.16 -21.92
N ILE A 945 43.12 13.33 -21.30
CA ILE A 945 41.83 13.65 -20.68
C ILE A 945 40.71 13.73 -21.72
N ASP A 946 40.94 14.33 -22.89
CA ASP A 946 39.94 14.36 -23.97
C ASP A 946 39.55 12.94 -24.42
N ARG A 947 40.52 12.03 -24.49
CA ARG A 947 40.27 10.62 -24.80
C ARG A 947 39.43 9.93 -23.71
N ILE A 948 39.73 10.16 -22.43
CA ILE A 948 38.95 9.59 -21.31
C ILE A 948 37.52 10.12 -21.35
N ILE A 949 37.34 11.43 -21.50
CA ILE A 949 36.00 12.07 -21.59
C ILE A 949 35.19 11.45 -22.74
N ARG A 950 35.80 11.21 -23.90
CA ARG A 950 35.14 10.52 -25.03
C ARG A 950 34.71 9.11 -24.68
N ILE A 951 35.60 8.31 -24.07
CA ILE A 951 35.30 6.93 -23.69
C ILE A 951 34.15 6.89 -22.68
N VAL A 952 34.22 7.70 -21.62
CA VAL A 952 33.18 7.80 -20.59
C VAL A 952 31.85 8.21 -21.23
N ARG A 953 31.84 9.27 -22.04
CA ARG A 953 30.62 9.75 -22.71
C ARG A 953 30.00 8.68 -23.59
N ASN A 954 30.79 8.02 -24.42
CA ASN A 954 30.28 6.97 -25.30
C ASN A 954 29.74 5.80 -24.48
N SER A 955 30.49 5.33 -23.48
CA SER A 955 30.06 4.21 -22.64
C SER A 955 28.78 4.50 -21.85
N LEU A 956 28.60 5.72 -21.32
CA LEU A 956 27.40 6.12 -20.59
C LEU A 956 26.18 6.26 -21.54
N ASN A 957 26.38 6.80 -22.74
CA ASN A 957 25.33 6.87 -23.76
C ASN A 957 24.93 5.46 -24.24
N ASP A 958 25.90 4.60 -24.56
CA ASP A 958 25.65 3.23 -25.00
C ASP A 958 24.97 2.40 -23.90
N LEU A 959 25.33 2.65 -22.62
CA LEU A 959 24.68 2.05 -21.46
C LEU A 959 23.23 2.50 -21.31
N GLN A 960 22.93 3.80 -21.46
CA GLN A 960 21.55 4.31 -21.45
C GLN A 960 20.73 3.67 -22.57
N LEU A 961 21.26 3.64 -23.80
CA LEU A 961 20.60 3.01 -24.95
C LEU A 961 20.41 1.50 -24.76
N ALA A 962 21.31 0.82 -24.07
CA ALA A 962 21.16 -0.61 -23.75
C ALA A 962 20.09 -0.86 -22.68
N ILE A 963 20.00 0.00 -21.67
CA ILE A 963 18.94 -0.04 -20.64
C ILE A 963 17.56 0.25 -21.26
N ASP A 964 17.49 1.20 -22.19
CA ASP A 964 16.29 1.54 -22.94
C ASP A 964 15.89 0.46 -23.97
N GLY A 965 16.70 -0.60 -24.12
CA GLY A 965 16.45 -1.72 -25.03
C GLY A 965 16.71 -1.43 -26.51
N ILE A 966 17.39 -0.31 -26.82
CA ILE A 966 17.73 0.11 -28.19
C ILE A 966 18.98 -0.62 -28.68
N ILE A 967 19.94 -0.88 -27.77
CA ILE A 967 21.18 -1.63 -28.04
C ILE A 967 21.16 -2.93 -27.23
N ILE A 968 21.74 -4.00 -27.79
CA ILE A 968 21.90 -5.27 -27.06
C ILE A 968 22.96 -5.10 -25.97
N LEU A 969 22.61 -5.45 -24.73
CA LEU A 969 23.55 -5.47 -23.61
C LEU A 969 24.64 -6.52 -23.84
N ASN A 970 25.84 -6.07 -24.21
CA ASN A 970 27.03 -6.92 -24.34
C ASN A 970 27.74 -7.07 -22.98
N ASP A 971 28.69 -8.00 -22.88
CA ASP A 971 29.39 -8.28 -21.62
C ASP A 971 30.17 -7.07 -21.06
N SER A 972 30.71 -6.21 -21.93
CA SER A 972 31.39 -4.96 -21.51
C SER A 972 30.41 -3.97 -20.88
N LEU A 973 29.26 -3.72 -21.51
CA LEU A 973 28.22 -2.85 -20.97
C LEU A 973 27.61 -3.44 -19.70
N ARG A 974 27.48 -4.76 -19.60
CA ARG A 974 27.03 -5.45 -18.38
C ARG A 974 28.02 -5.24 -17.23
N GLN A 975 29.33 -5.34 -17.50
CA GLN A 975 30.37 -5.04 -16.50
C GLN A 975 30.39 -3.57 -16.10
N ILE A 976 30.14 -2.64 -17.03
CA ILE A 976 30.02 -1.21 -16.73
C ILE A 976 28.79 -0.94 -15.86
N LEU A 977 27.64 -1.54 -16.20
CA LEU A 977 26.41 -1.48 -15.41
C LEU A 977 26.64 -1.98 -13.99
N ASP A 978 27.29 -3.15 -13.87
CA ASP A 978 27.64 -3.75 -12.58
C ASP A 978 28.58 -2.85 -11.77
N SER A 979 29.61 -2.31 -12.42
CA SER A 979 30.59 -1.44 -11.76
C SER A 979 29.97 -0.13 -11.27
N ILE A 980 29.13 0.52 -12.09
CA ILE A 980 28.46 1.77 -11.72
C ILE A 980 27.48 1.55 -10.58
N TYR A 981 26.70 0.47 -10.63
CA TYR A 981 25.79 0.11 -9.54
C TYR A 981 26.54 -0.15 -8.23
N ASP A 982 27.68 -0.84 -8.28
CA ASP A 982 28.51 -1.14 -7.12
C ASP A 982 29.40 0.04 -6.67
N GLY A 983 29.32 1.20 -7.33
CA GLY A 983 30.14 2.39 -7.01
C GLY A 983 31.63 2.23 -7.33
N ARG A 984 31.98 1.32 -8.25
CA ARG A 984 33.34 1.03 -8.72
C ARG A 984 33.60 1.67 -10.09
N VAL A 985 34.87 1.97 -10.37
CA VAL A 985 35.28 2.51 -11.68
C VAL A 985 35.33 1.36 -12.71
N PRO A 986 34.64 1.46 -13.85
CA PRO A 986 34.72 0.46 -14.91
C PRO A 986 36.14 0.24 -15.44
N ILE A 987 36.49 -1.02 -15.72
CA ILE A 987 37.84 -1.44 -16.16
C ILE A 987 38.24 -0.76 -17.49
N ASP A 988 37.29 -0.57 -18.40
CA ASP A 988 37.53 0.11 -19.67
C ASP A 988 37.95 1.57 -19.49
N TRP A 989 37.55 2.21 -18.39
CA TRP A 989 37.95 3.58 -18.05
C TRP A 989 39.30 3.62 -17.36
N THR A 990 39.61 2.66 -16.47
CA THR A 990 40.90 2.62 -15.76
C THR A 990 42.08 2.36 -16.69
N ARG A 991 41.87 1.62 -17.80
CA ARG A 991 42.91 1.37 -18.81
C ARG A 991 43.56 2.64 -19.38
N TYR A 992 42.83 3.75 -19.44
CA TYR A 992 43.32 5.03 -19.96
C TYR A 992 43.46 6.11 -18.89
N SER A 993 42.87 5.90 -17.70
CA SER A 993 42.86 6.84 -16.58
C SER A 993 43.85 6.43 -15.47
N TRP A 994 43.58 6.80 -14.23
CA TRP A 994 44.35 6.51 -13.03
C TRP A 994 43.53 5.65 -12.07
N GLU A 995 44.20 5.03 -11.10
CA GLU A 995 43.53 4.27 -10.05
C GLU A 995 42.90 5.21 -9.02
N SER A 996 41.68 4.90 -8.59
CA SER A 996 40.95 5.66 -7.57
C SER A 996 40.06 4.73 -6.75
N SER A 997 39.67 5.16 -5.55
CA SER A 997 39.05 4.29 -4.53
C SER A 997 37.58 3.99 -4.78
N THR A 998 36.83 4.95 -5.36
CA THR A 998 35.42 4.79 -5.72
C THR A 998 35.11 5.56 -7.00
N LEU A 999 33.98 5.23 -7.65
CA LEU A 999 33.48 5.96 -8.82
C LEU A 999 33.29 7.46 -8.54
N GLY A 1000 32.78 7.81 -7.35
CA GLY A 1000 32.56 9.19 -6.95
C GLY A 1000 33.86 9.99 -6.86
N PHE A 1001 34.88 9.46 -6.17
CA PHE A 1001 36.19 10.10 -6.09
C PHE A 1001 36.85 10.22 -7.46
N TRP A 1002 36.82 9.14 -8.25
CA TRP A 1002 37.38 9.14 -9.59
C TRP A 1002 36.75 10.22 -10.49
N PHE A 1003 35.43 10.37 -10.41
CA PHE A 1003 34.71 11.37 -11.21
C PHE A 1003 35.02 12.80 -10.74
N SER A 1004 35.11 13.04 -9.42
CA SER A 1004 35.58 14.33 -8.89
C SER A 1004 37.00 14.66 -9.35
N GLU A 1005 37.94 13.69 -9.28
CA GLU A 1005 39.31 13.88 -9.76
C GLU A 1005 39.35 14.17 -11.27
N LEU A 1006 38.45 13.58 -12.07
CA LEU A 1006 38.34 13.86 -13.50
C LEU A 1006 37.92 15.31 -13.76
N LEU A 1007 36.95 15.82 -12.99
CA LEU A 1007 36.50 17.21 -13.09
C LEU A 1007 37.59 18.19 -12.62
N ASP A 1008 38.28 17.88 -11.52
CA ASP A 1008 39.37 18.70 -10.99
C ASP A 1008 40.56 18.75 -11.96
N ARG A 1009 40.93 17.62 -12.57
CA ARG A 1009 41.98 17.59 -13.60
C ARG A 1009 41.57 18.34 -14.86
N TYR A 1010 40.31 18.21 -15.30
CA TYR A 1010 39.81 18.97 -16.43
C TYR A 1010 39.88 20.48 -16.17
N THR A 1011 39.40 20.93 -15.00
CA THR A 1011 39.43 22.35 -14.64
C THR A 1011 40.86 22.86 -14.50
N GLN A 1012 41.76 22.08 -13.88
CA GLN A 1012 43.18 22.40 -13.81
C GLN A 1012 43.81 22.57 -15.20
N TYR A 1013 43.62 21.61 -16.10
CA TYR A 1013 44.19 21.67 -17.45
C TYR A 1013 43.55 22.77 -18.32
N ASN A 1014 42.25 23.01 -18.16
CA ASN A 1014 41.57 24.13 -18.83
C ASN A 1014 42.09 25.48 -18.30
N ASN A 1015 42.36 25.60 -17.00
CA ASN A 1015 42.97 26.79 -16.42
C ASN A 1015 44.39 27.00 -16.95
N TRP A 1016 45.21 25.95 -16.99
CA TRP A 1016 46.56 26.00 -17.57
C TRP A 1016 46.55 26.39 -19.05
N LEU A 1017 45.54 25.94 -19.80
CA LEU A 1017 45.36 26.30 -21.21
C LEU A 1017 44.95 27.77 -21.42
N ASN A 1018 44.22 28.37 -20.48
CA ASN A 1018 43.70 29.73 -20.62
C ASN A 1018 44.60 30.80 -19.99
N TYR A 1019 45.25 30.47 -18.88
CA TYR A 1019 46.01 31.43 -18.06
C TYR A 1019 47.51 31.11 -18.00
N GLY A 1020 47.95 30.00 -18.59
CA GLY A 1020 49.32 29.50 -18.50
C GLY A 1020 49.54 28.63 -17.25
N THR A 1021 50.64 27.88 -17.27
CA THR A 1021 51.16 27.17 -16.10
C THR A 1021 51.97 28.17 -15.26
N TYR A 1022 51.62 28.34 -13.98
CA TYR A 1022 52.38 29.18 -13.05
C TYR A 1022 53.83 28.71 -12.91
#